data_AF-A0A7C1F0S7-F1
#
_entry.id   AF-A0A7C1F0S7-F1
#
_cell.length_a   1.000
_cell.length_b   1.000
_cell.length_c   1.000
_cell.angle_alpha   90.00
_cell.angle_beta   90.00
_cell.angle_gamma   90.00
#
_symmetry.space_group_name_H-M   'P 1'
#
loop_
_entity.id
_entity.type
_entity.pdbx_description
1 polymer ?
#
loop_
_entity_poly.entity_id
_entity_poly.type
_entity_poly.pdbx_seq_one_letter_code
_entity_poly.pdbx_strand_id
1 'polypeptide(L)'
;MPNLPTELTFFLSQLTWVSVLDILLVAGVCYLLLLLVRGTQAVTLLRGIILLVAVILVLTTFLPLPGFSWLLRTSLPALLIAVPVIFAPEIRRGLERLGRAGANLRFGASNTDVQPVIRAIAAAAQKLSERQHGALMVIERQVGLKDYLETGHRLDAAITAEALLQIFYPNTPMHDGAVILKDDRIVAAGCVMPLTSAQRVEQQMGLRHRAALGISEVSDAVAVVVSEETGLISVAHNGRMIRRLDAERLTHMLEAFYRPQGRASWLENLLAFFSGGEVAPRQSRTPNRLLLLRAIWSSASMFVLSIMLAGLVWFIATSEANPFQERTLTDPLEVALINLPPDLILVSADNAETNVTLRAPSSIWDRLSPELVHVTADLSALGAGTYNVPLAWQVDESLTAARVTLLSPSTVVVTLERRAARELPVRVVRTGEPASGYEAGRDQLAQNSATVVGPTSAVDRVSEVIARVSLTELKTDFSQEVVLIPIDASGAPVAGVAVTPGRMAVTIAITQRAGFREVAVKLVYSGQPAQGYRITNITVAPSIITVSSSDPARVRELPGFVETEELDISDLSDDVTLRVALQLPEGVTPVGDPVVLVQVNIAAIESSLQVQRPLEVQNLGPGLVASFSPEIVGVFLSGPLPTLDNLQEGDVRVIVNLEGLGVGTYQLTPQVILLPENLRAENLLPNTVEVVLERGTPPTRTPTPTRGPSPTPTPTGAATLSQPLPSATPSPTFTPTPAQ
;
A
#
# COMPACT_ATOMS: atom_id res chain seq x y z
N MET A 1 28.87 19.55 -2.98
CA MET A 1 29.81 18.49 -3.41
C MET A 1 29.59 17.28 -2.53
N PRO A 2 29.62 16.04 -3.05
CA PRO A 2 29.58 14.85 -2.19
C PRO A 2 30.79 14.86 -1.26
N ASN A 3 30.56 14.79 0.05
CA ASN A 3 31.63 14.68 1.04
C ASN A 3 32.09 13.21 1.08
N LEU A 4 33.24 12.94 0.47
CA LEU A 4 33.90 11.63 0.44
C LEU A 4 33.86 10.86 1.77
N PRO A 5 34.16 11.47 2.94
CA PRO A 5 34.15 10.71 4.20
C PRO A 5 32.76 10.23 4.60
N THR A 6 31.70 11.01 4.33
CA THR A 6 30.33 10.70 4.77
C THR A 6 29.73 9.55 3.97
N GLU A 7 29.97 9.57 2.65
CA GLU A 7 29.60 8.47 1.75
C GLU A 7 30.35 7.19 2.16
N LEU A 8 31.66 7.29 2.40
CA LEU A 8 32.46 6.14 2.82
C LEU A 8 31.94 5.55 4.13
N THR A 9 31.64 6.39 5.13
CA THR A 9 31.08 5.94 6.41
C THR A 9 29.72 5.28 6.26
N PHE A 10 28.87 5.76 5.34
CA PHE A 10 27.58 5.12 5.03
C PHE A 10 27.79 3.72 4.44
N PHE A 11 28.65 3.57 3.43
CA PHE A 11 28.94 2.26 2.85
C PHE A 11 29.60 1.31 3.86
N LEU A 12 30.47 1.83 4.73
CA LEU A 12 31.07 1.07 5.84
C LEU A 12 30.01 0.63 6.86
N SER A 13 29.01 1.46 7.14
CA SER A 13 27.89 1.11 8.04
C SER A 13 26.93 0.06 7.44
N GLN A 14 26.84 -0.01 6.11
CA GLN A 14 26.05 -0.99 5.35
C GLN A 14 26.80 -2.33 5.18
N LEU A 15 28.05 -2.44 5.64
CA LEU A 15 28.86 -3.65 5.50
C LEU A 15 28.35 -4.74 6.44
N THR A 16 27.42 -5.54 5.96
CA THR A 16 26.92 -6.71 6.70
C THR A 16 27.89 -7.88 6.57
N TRP A 17 27.79 -8.88 7.46
CA TRP A 17 28.54 -10.13 7.31
C TRP A 17 28.26 -10.84 5.97
N VAL A 18 27.06 -10.64 5.40
CA VAL A 18 26.70 -11.13 4.06
C VAL A 18 27.51 -10.39 2.99
N SER A 19 27.68 -9.07 3.12
CA SER A 19 28.53 -8.27 2.22
C SER A 19 29.99 -8.75 2.24
N VAL A 20 30.52 -9.11 3.41
CA VAL A 20 31.89 -9.67 3.54
C VAL A 20 32.00 -11.02 2.84
N LEU A 21 31.02 -11.90 3.00
CA LEU A 21 30.98 -13.19 2.33
C LEU A 21 30.91 -13.03 0.81
N ASP A 22 30.10 -12.10 0.33
CA ASP A 22 29.94 -11.82 -1.10
C ASP A 22 31.23 -11.27 -1.71
N ILE A 23 31.88 -10.29 -1.06
CA ILE A 23 33.19 -9.77 -1.47
C ILE A 23 34.24 -10.87 -1.52
N LEU A 24 34.27 -11.77 -0.53
CA LEU A 24 35.20 -12.91 -0.51
C LEU A 24 34.92 -13.90 -1.64
N LEU A 25 33.66 -14.18 -1.94
CA LEU A 25 33.26 -15.08 -3.02
C LEU A 25 33.66 -14.49 -4.38
N VAL A 26 33.32 -13.23 -4.64
CA VAL A 26 33.70 -12.50 -5.85
C VAL A 26 35.22 -12.42 -5.95
N ALA A 27 35.94 -12.11 -4.87
CA ALA A 27 37.40 -12.10 -4.85
C ALA A 27 37.98 -13.47 -5.18
N GLY A 28 37.38 -14.56 -4.69
CA GLY A 28 37.75 -15.93 -5.03
C GLY A 28 37.59 -16.24 -6.52
N VAL A 29 36.47 -15.82 -7.12
CA VAL A 29 36.22 -15.96 -8.57
C VAL A 29 37.23 -15.14 -9.38
N CYS A 30 37.43 -13.86 -9.04
CA CYS A 30 38.40 -13.00 -9.70
C CYS A 30 39.83 -13.55 -9.58
N TYR A 31 40.19 -14.08 -8.41
CA TYR A 31 41.49 -14.70 -8.18
C TYR A 31 41.68 -15.97 -9.03
N LEU A 32 40.66 -16.82 -9.13
CA LEU A 32 40.68 -18.01 -9.99
C LEU A 32 40.87 -17.65 -11.47
N LEU A 33 40.16 -16.63 -11.96
CA LEU A 33 40.28 -16.13 -13.33
C LEU A 33 41.69 -15.57 -13.60
N LEU A 34 42.26 -14.79 -12.67
CA LEU A 34 43.62 -14.28 -12.79
C LEU A 34 44.68 -15.40 -12.74
N LEU A 35 44.41 -16.48 -12.00
CA LEU A 35 45.29 -17.64 -11.92
C LEU A 35 45.27 -18.48 -13.21
N LEU A 36 44.14 -18.52 -13.93
CA LEU A 36 44.00 -19.24 -15.21
C LEU A 36 44.90 -18.66 -16.32
N VAL A 37 45.11 -17.34 -16.31
CA VAL A 37 45.91 -16.64 -17.33
C VAL A 37 47.41 -16.66 -16.98
N ARG A 38 47.79 -17.11 -15.77
CA ARG A 38 49.16 -17.08 -15.23
C ARG A 38 50.17 -17.78 -16.16
N GLY A 39 51.29 -17.09 -16.41
CA GLY A 39 52.41 -17.62 -17.21
C GLY A 39 52.38 -17.29 -18.70
N THR A 40 51.46 -16.42 -19.15
CA THR A 40 51.45 -15.88 -20.53
C THR A 40 51.97 -14.44 -20.56
N GLN A 41 52.55 -14.00 -21.68
CA GLN A 41 52.92 -12.59 -21.88
C GLN A 41 51.69 -11.66 -21.87
N ALA A 42 50.50 -12.21 -22.13
CA ALA A 42 49.23 -11.51 -22.04
C ALA A 42 48.83 -11.12 -20.60
N VAL A 43 49.42 -11.74 -19.56
CA VAL A 43 49.14 -11.40 -18.15
C VAL A 43 49.49 -9.94 -17.83
N THR A 44 50.62 -9.46 -18.33
CA THR A 44 51.09 -8.09 -18.10
C THR A 44 50.15 -7.05 -18.71
N LEU A 45 49.63 -7.33 -19.90
CA LEU A 45 48.68 -6.48 -20.61
C LEU A 45 47.31 -6.48 -19.92
N LEU A 46 46.82 -7.66 -19.56
CA LEU A 46 45.54 -7.83 -18.86
C LEU A 46 45.52 -7.10 -17.52
N ARG A 47 46.62 -7.18 -16.74
CA ARG A 47 46.76 -6.43 -15.49
C ARG A 47 46.69 -4.92 -15.70
N GLY A 48 47.36 -4.40 -16.74
CA GLY A 48 47.34 -2.98 -17.08
C GLY A 48 45.94 -2.49 -17.44
N ILE A 49 45.23 -3.24 -18.29
CA ILE A 49 43.85 -2.92 -18.70
C ILE A 49 42.90 -2.95 -17.49
N ILE A 50 42.97 -4.00 -16.67
CA ILE A 50 42.12 -4.13 -15.49
C ILE A 50 42.36 -2.98 -14.50
N LEU A 51 43.63 -2.65 -14.22
CA LEU A 51 43.99 -1.54 -13.33
C LEU A 51 43.49 -0.20 -13.88
N LEU A 52 43.70 0.04 -15.19
CA LEU A 52 43.27 1.26 -15.86
C LEU A 52 41.75 1.44 -15.78
N VAL A 53 40.99 0.39 -16.13
CA VAL A 53 39.52 0.40 -16.07
C VAL A 53 39.04 0.61 -14.64
N ALA A 54 39.67 -0.04 -13.65
CA ALA A 54 39.33 0.13 -12.25
C ALA A 54 39.53 1.58 -11.76
N VAL A 55 40.68 2.18 -12.05
CA VAL A 55 40.97 3.59 -11.68
C VAL A 55 39.99 4.54 -12.34
N ILE A 56 39.69 4.30 -13.61
CA ILE A 56 38.73 5.08 -14.38
C ILE A 56 37.33 5.00 -13.76
N LEU A 57 36.83 3.79 -13.45
CA LEU A 57 35.52 3.60 -12.85
C LEU A 57 35.41 4.35 -11.52
N VAL A 58 36.41 4.17 -10.64
CA VAL A 58 36.55 4.90 -9.37
C VAL A 58 36.46 6.41 -9.60
N LEU A 59 37.28 6.96 -10.50
CA LEU A 59 37.34 8.40 -10.75
C LEU A 59 35.99 8.97 -11.25
N THR A 60 35.28 8.23 -12.12
CA THR A 60 33.97 8.64 -12.63
C THR A 60 32.85 8.56 -11.59
N THR A 61 32.99 7.74 -10.54
CA THR A 61 32.03 7.72 -9.43
C THR A 61 32.19 8.94 -8.53
N PHE A 62 33.42 9.48 -8.39
CA PHE A 62 33.70 10.59 -7.48
C PHE A 62 33.60 11.98 -8.14
N LEU A 63 33.89 12.10 -9.43
CA LEU A 63 33.77 13.36 -10.17
C LEU A 63 32.66 13.26 -11.23
N PRO A 64 31.75 14.26 -11.32
CA PRO A 64 30.77 14.33 -12.40
C PRO A 64 31.47 14.68 -13.71
N LEU A 65 31.96 13.67 -14.42
CA LEU A 65 32.64 13.79 -15.71
C LEU A 65 31.71 13.34 -16.85
N PRO A 66 30.77 14.18 -17.32
CA PRO A 66 29.71 13.77 -18.25
C PRO A 66 30.24 13.25 -19.59
N GLY A 67 31.30 13.87 -20.14
CA GLY A 67 31.91 13.40 -21.40
C GLY A 67 32.57 12.03 -21.25
N PHE A 68 33.19 11.78 -20.09
CA PHE A 68 33.88 10.52 -19.82
C PHE A 68 32.89 9.39 -19.53
N SER A 69 31.80 9.67 -18.79
CA SER A 69 30.75 8.68 -18.54
C SER A 69 30.02 8.28 -19.83
N TRP A 70 29.77 9.23 -20.74
CA TRP A 70 29.27 8.95 -22.08
C TRP A 70 30.24 8.04 -22.86
N LEU A 71 31.53 8.41 -22.93
CA LEU A 71 32.57 7.62 -23.61
C LEU A 71 32.60 6.17 -23.11
N LEU A 72 32.61 5.97 -21.78
CA LEU A 72 32.61 4.64 -21.18
C LEU A 72 31.36 3.84 -21.57
N ARG A 73 30.17 4.42 -21.41
CA ARG A 73 28.89 3.75 -21.73
C ARG A 73 28.80 3.36 -23.21
N THR A 74 29.34 4.18 -24.12
CA THR A 74 29.36 3.90 -25.55
C THR A 74 30.44 2.87 -25.94
N SER A 75 31.63 2.97 -25.33
CA SER A 75 32.79 2.13 -25.67
C SER A 75 32.78 0.75 -25.01
N LEU A 76 32.21 0.61 -23.81
CA LEU A 76 32.19 -0.65 -23.04
C LEU A 76 31.57 -1.83 -23.79
N PRO A 77 30.38 -1.69 -24.45
CA PRO A 77 29.81 -2.78 -25.23
C PRO A 77 30.72 -3.24 -26.38
N ALA A 78 31.38 -2.29 -27.07
CA ALA A 78 32.33 -2.61 -28.13
C ALA A 78 33.59 -3.29 -27.58
N LEU A 79 34.08 -2.85 -26.42
CA LEU A 79 35.24 -3.44 -25.74
C LEU A 79 34.96 -4.87 -25.28
N LEU A 80 33.74 -5.16 -24.80
CA LEU A 80 33.31 -6.49 -24.37
C LEU A 80 33.34 -7.50 -25.52
N ILE A 81 33.10 -7.06 -26.76
CA ILE A 81 33.24 -7.88 -27.97
C ILE A 81 34.71 -7.93 -28.44
N ALA A 82 35.42 -6.80 -28.40
CA ALA A 82 36.80 -6.69 -28.89
C ALA A 82 37.79 -7.52 -28.06
N VAL A 83 37.64 -7.57 -26.74
CA VAL A 83 38.57 -8.28 -25.84
C VAL A 83 38.63 -9.79 -26.16
N PRO A 84 37.52 -10.55 -26.22
CA PRO A 84 37.57 -11.96 -26.64
C PRO A 84 38.15 -12.19 -28.03
N VAL A 85 37.93 -11.28 -28.98
CA VAL A 85 38.47 -11.37 -30.34
C VAL A 85 39.99 -11.18 -30.34
N ILE A 86 40.49 -10.16 -29.63
CA ILE A 86 41.92 -9.87 -29.51
C ILE A 86 42.65 -11.00 -28.77
N PHE A 87 42.02 -11.54 -27.71
CA PHE A 87 42.58 -12.60 -26.87
C PHE A 87 42.10 -14.00 -27.26
N ALA A 88 41.50 -14.18 -28.44
CA ALA A 88 41.04 -15.49 -28.91
C ALA A 88 42.15 -16.56 -28.88
N PRO A 89 43.42 -16.27 -29.24
CA PRO A 89 44.50 -17.25 -29.15
C PRO A 89 44.79 -17.71 -27.72
N GLU A 90 44.74 -16.80 -26.74
CA GLU A 90 44.98 -17.08 -25.33
C GLU A 90 43.81 -17.85 -24.70
N ILE A 91 42.57 -17.46 -25.00
CA ILE A 91 41.35 -18.14 -24.54
C ILE A 91 41.35 -19.58 -25.06
N ARG A 92 41.66 -19.77 -26.34
CA ARG A 92 41.81 -21.10 -26.95
C ARG A 92 42.86 -21.93 -26.20
N ARG A 93 44.07 -21.40 -25.99
CA ARG A 93 45.14 -22.09 -25.24
C ARG A 93 44.74 -22.40 -23.79
N GLY A 94 44.03 -21.49 -23.13
CA GLY A 94 43.53 -21.67 -21.76
C GLY A 94 42.49 -22.78 -21.66
N LEU A 95 41.51 -22.79 -22.58
CA LEU A 95 40.49 -23.83 -22.68
C LEU A 95 41.08 -25.19 -23.08
N GLU A 96 42.09 -25.22 -23.95
CA GLU A 96 42.84 -26.43 -24.30
C GLU A 96 43.57 -27.02 -23.07
N ARG A 97 44.15 -26.17 -22.21
CA ARG A 97 44.76 -26.59 -20.93
C ARG A 97 43.73 -27.11 -19.94
N LEU A 98 42.56 -26.45 -19.85
CA LEU A 98 41.46 -26.86 -18.97
C LEU A 98 40.81 -28.17 -19.43
N GLY A 99 40.60 -28.34 -20.73
CA GLY A 99 40.04 -29.56 -21.34
C GLY A 99 40.95 -30.78 -21.17
N ARG A 100 42.28 -30.62 -21.26
CA ARG A 100 43.23 -31.70 -20.95
C ARG A 100 43.29 -32.02 -19.46
N ALA A 101 43.11 -31.04 -18.58
CA ALA A 101 43.01 -31.30 -17.14
C ALA A 101 41.77 -32.15 -16.79
N GLY A 102 40.68 -32.00 -17.55
CA GLY A 102 39.48 -32.84 -17.44
C GLY A 102 39.63 -34.24 -18.05
N ALA A 103 40.46 -34.41 -19.08
CA ALA A 103 40.68 -35.71 -19.74
C ALA A 103 41.39 -36.74 -18.85
N ASN A 104 42.15 -36.30 -17.84
CA ASN A 104 42.82 -37.19 -16.87
C ASN A 104 41.88 -37.72 -15.77
N LEU A 105 40.59 -37.36 -15.78
CA LEU A 105 39.56 -37.97 -14.92
C LEU A 105 39.09 -39.34 -15.46
N ARG A 106 39.56 -39.77 -16.63
CA ARG A 106 39.26 -41.09 -17.20
C ARG A 106 40.56 -41.76 -17.63
N PHE A 107 40.79 -42.96 -17.10
CA PHE A 107 41.88 -43.92 -17.39
C PHE A 107 43.14 -43.79 -16.53
N GLY A 108 43.45 -44.91 -15.87
CA GLY A 108 44.43 -45.03 -14.79
C GLY A 108 45.84 -44.62 -15.21
N ALA A 109 46.51 -43.96 -14.28
CA ALA A 109 47.95 -43.75 -14.33
C ALA A 109 48.64 -45.13 -14.36
N SER A 110 49.05 -45.59 -15.55
CA SER A 110 50.04 -46.64 -15.67
C SER A 110 51.34 -46.06 -15.08
N ASN A 111 51.71 -46.57 -13.92
CA ASN A 111 52.94 -46.24 -13.23
C ASN A 111 54.10 -46.91 -13.99
N THR A 112 54.41 -46.42 -15.19
CA THR A 112 55.48 -46.95 -16.03
C THR A 112 56.80 -46.57 -15.39
N ASP A 113 57.62 -47.56 -15.03
CA ASP A 113 58.96 -47.33 -14.50
C ASP A 113 59.79 -46.56 -15.54
N VAL A 114 60.14 -45.32 -15.19
CA VAL A 114 60.87 -44.39 -16.06
C VAL A 114 62.35 -44.75 -16.18
N GLN A 115 62.92 -45.39 -15.15
CA GLN A 115 64.35 -45.66 -15.10
C GLN A 115 64.86 -46.54 -16.26
N PRO A 116 64.20 -47.66 -16.63
CA PRO A 116 64.60 -48.46 -17.80
C PRO A 116 64.66 -47.66 -19.09
N VAL A 117 63.69 -46.75 -19.31
CA VAL A 117 63.61 -45.92 -20.51
C VAL A 117 64.79 -44.95 -20.59
N ILE A 118 65.08 -44.25 -19.49
CA ILE A 118 66.21 -43.31 -19.43
C ILE A 118 67.54 -44.04 -19.68
N ARG A 119 67.73 -45.21 -19.05
CA ARG A 119 68.93 -46.03 -19.25
C ARG A 119 69.09 -46.50 -20.70
N ALA A 120 67.99 -46.91 -21.34
CA ALA A 120 67.99 -47.31 -22.75
C ALA A 120 68.39 -46.16 -23.69
N ILE A 121 67.84 -44.95 -23.46
CA ILE A 121 68.18 -43.74 -24.24
C ILE A 121 69.65 -43.35 -24.04
N ALA A 122 70.13 -43.35 -22.79
CA ALA A 122 71.51 -42.99 -22.49
C ALA A 122 72.51 -44.00 -23.08
N ALA A 123 72.22 -45.31 -22.98
CA ALA A 123 73.04 -46.36 -23.57
C ALA A 123 73.05 -46.28 -25.11
N ALA A 124 71.90 -45.98 -25.74
CA ALA A 124 71.83 -45.75 -27.18
C ALA A 124 72.65 -44.52 -27.60
N ALA A 125 72.50 -43.41 -26.89
CA ALA A 125 73.23 -42.17 -27.17
C ALA A 125 74.76 -42.38 -27.07
N GLN A 126 75.21 -43.13 -26.06
CA GLN A 126 76.63 -43.46 -25.91
C GLN A 126 77.14 -44.31 -27.08
N LYS A 127 76.46 -45.41 -27.42
CA LYS A 127 76.86 -46.29 -28.54
C LYS A 127 76.82 -45.58 -29.90
N LEU A 128 75.88 -44.64 -30.09
CA LEU A 128 75.81 -43.79 -31.29
C LEU A 128 76.94 -42.75 -31.33
N SER A 129 77.27 -42.18 -30.17
CA SER A 129 78.38 -41.23 -29.99
C SER A 129 79.74 -41.86 -30.34
N GLU A 130 80.02 -43.07 -29.83
CA GLU A 130 81.24 -43.83 -30.10
C GLU A 130 81.41 -44.15 -31.60
N ARG A 131 80.30 -44.31 -32.32
CA ARG A 131 80.28 -44.58 -33.77
C ARG A 131 80.15 -43.32 -34.62
N GLN A 132 80.02 -42.15 -34.00
CA GLN A 132 79.75 -40.87 -34.66
C GLN A 132 78.50 -40.90 -35.56
N HIS A 133 77.47 -41.64 -35.15
CA HIS A 133 76.19 -41.67 -35.84
C HIS A 133 75.26 -40.58 -35.29
N GLY A 134 74.76 -39.72 -36.18
CA GLY A 134 73.85 -38.64 -35.82
C GLY A 134 72.51 -39.15 -35.30
N ALA A 135 72.01 -38.57 -34.21
CA ALA A 135 70.75 -38.97 -33.60
C ALA A 135 69.96 -37.78 -33.08
N LEU A 136 68.63 -37.86 -33.17
CA LEU A 136 67.70 -36.89 -32.60
C LEU A 136 66.53 -37.63 -31.96
N MET A 137 66.52 -37.72 -30.64
CA MET A 137 65.49 -38.41 -29.86
C MET A 137 64.68 -37.37 -29.08
N VAL A 138 63.38 -37.28 -29.34
CA VAL A 138 62.48 -36.30 -28.74
C VAL A 138 61.53 -37.03 -27.80
N ILE A 139 61.60 -36.70 -26.51
CA ILE A 139 60.79 -37.33 -25.48
C ILE A 139 59.56 -36.44 -25.22
N GLU A 140 58.37 -36.93 -25.55
CA GLU A 140 57.08 -36.29 -25.28
C GLU A 140 56.83 -36.21 -23.76
N ARG A 141 56.29 -35.08 -23.31
CA ARG A 141 55.89 -34.86 -21.92
C ARG A 141 54.42 -34.42 -21.84
N GLN A 142 54.11 -33.24 -21.29
CA GLN A 142 52.73 -32.81 -21.10
C GLN A 142 52.12 -32.25 -22.38
N VAL A 143 52.93 -31.66 -23.25
CA VAL A 143 52.52 -31.17 -24.56
C VAL A 143 52.64 -32.32 -25.56
N GLY A 144 51.50 -32.86 -25.99
CA GLY A 144 51.48 -33.93 -26.99
C GLY A 144 52.05 -33.47 -28.34
N LEU A 145 52.84 -34.32 -28.98
CA LEU A 145 53.58 -33.99 -30.22
C LEU A 145 52.89 -34.53 -31.48
N LYS A 146 51.54 -34.60 -31.47
CA LYS A 146 50.73 -35.22 -32.53
C LYS A 146 51.05 -34.66 -33.92
N ASP A 147 51.15 -33.35 -34.03
CA ASP A 147 51.40 -32.66 -35.30
C ASP A 147 52.76 -33.06 -35.93
N TYR A 148 53.72 -33.47 -35.10
CA TYR A 148 55.04 -33.94 -35.55
C TYR A 148 55.08 -35.46 -35.76
N LEU A 149 54.30 -36.22 -34.99
CA LEU A 149 54.15 -37.68 -35.16
C LEU A 149 53.63 -38.06 -36.54
N GLU A 150 52.71 -37.26 -37.11
CA GLU A 150 52.12 -37.52 -38.43
C GLU A 150 53.10 -37.31 -39.60
N THR A 151 54.21 -36.61 -39.37
CA THR A 151 55.23 -36.36 -40.42
C THR A 151 56.20 -37.53 -40.64
N GLY A 152 56.30 -38.45 -39.67
CA GLY A 152 57.20 -39.61 -39.73
C GLY A 152 56.46 -40.92 -39.90
N HIS A 153 57.18 -42.05 -39.81
CA HIS A 153 56.57 -43.37 -39.85
C HIS A 153 56.30 -43.89 -38.45
N ARG A 154 55.06 -44.33 -38.20
CA ARG A 154 54.66 -44.92 -36.92
C ARG A 154 55.28 -46.31 -36.74
N LEU A 155 55.88 -46.53 -35.57
CA LEU A 155 56.56 -47.78 -35.23
C LEU A 155 55.88 -48.50 -34.06
N ASP A 156 55.50 -47.73 -33.04
CA ASP A 156 54.87 -48.22 -31.82
C ASP A 156 55.61 -49.44 -31.20
N ALA A 157 56.92 -49.28 -31.04
CA ALA A 157 57.85 -50.32 -30.57
C ALA A 157 58.33 -50.02 -29.14
N ALA A 158 58.79 -51.04 -28.39
CA ALA A 158 59.38 -50.83 -27.07
C ALA A 158 60.73 -50.08 -27.17
N ILE A 159 61.03 -49.19 -26.22
CA ILE A 159 62.30 -48.46 -26.19
C ILE A 159 63.42 -49.38 -25.72
N THR A 160 64.29 -49.80 -26.65
CA THR A 160 65.55 -50.51 -26.37
C THR A 160 66.72 -49.81 -27.04
N ALA A 161 67.93 -49.97 -26.50
CA ALA A 161 69.12 -49.34 -27.08
C ALA A 161 69.40 -49.87 -28.50
N GLU A 162 69.14 -51.15 -28.72
CA GLU A 162 69.30 -51.84 -30.01
C GLU A 162 68.33 -51.29 -31.07
N ALA A 163 67.06 -51.06 -30.70
CA ALA A 163 66.08 -50.47 -31.61
C ALA A 163 66.48 -49.04 -32.03
N LEU A 164 66.91 -48.22 -31.07
CA LEU A 164 67.37 -46.86 -31.35
C LEU A 164 68.63 -46.85 -32.24
N LEU A 165 69.58 -47.75 -32.00
CA LEU A 165 70.77 -47.91 -32.84
C LEU A 165 70.41 -48.27 -34.28
N GLN A 166 69.42 -49.16 -34.47
CA GLN A 166 68.99 -49.58 -35.80
C GLN A 166 68.26 -48.46 -36.54
N ILE A 167 67.43 -47.67 -35.85
CA ILE A 167 66.73 -46.52 -36.44
C ILE A 167 67.71 -45.46 -36.93
N PHE A 168 68.77 -45.18 -36.15
CA PHE A 168 69.79 -44.20 -36.51
C PHE A 168 70.96 -44.79 -37.31
N TYR A 169 70.83 -46.00 -37.86
CA TYR A 169 71.86 -46.54 -38.74
C TYR A 169 71.92 -45.73 -40.05
N PRO A 170 73.10 -45.26 -40.50
CA PRO A 170 73.21 -44.43 -41.70
C PRO A 170 72.64 -45.11 -42.94
N ASN A 171 72.15 -44.31 -43.89
CA ASN A 171 71.58 -44.77 -45.17
C ASN A 171 70.30 -45.63 -45.04
N THR A 172 69.55 -45.50 -43.94
CA THR A 172 68.23 -46.14 -43.79
C THR A 172 67.10 -45.09 -43.92
N PRO A 173 65.90 -45.42 -44.41
CA PRO A 173 64.82 -44.41 -44.50
C PRO A 173 64.44 -43.76 -43.16
N MET A 174 64.76 -44.41 -42.03
CA MET A 174 64.36 -44.00 -40.69
C MET A 174 65.34 -43.05 -39.99
N HIS A 175 66.60 -42.97 -40.45
CA HIS A 175 67.64 -42.18 -39.78
C HIS A 175 67.55 -40.66 -40.02
N ASP A 176 66.79 -40.26 -41.04
CA ASP A 176 66.64 -38.86 -41.45
C ASP A 176 65.44 -38.23 -40.75
N GLY A 177 65.74 -37.50 -39.67
CA GLY A 177 64.74 -36.86 -38.81
C GLY A 177 64.83 -37.29 -37.36
N ALA A 178 63.76 -36.98 -36.62
CA ALA A 178 63.65 -37.25 -35.20
C ALA A 178 62.90 -38.56 -34.92
N VAL A 179 63.26 -39.19 -33.81
CA VAL A 179 62.49 -40.26 -33.20
C VAL A 179 61.68 -39.66 -32.05
N ILE A 180 60.37 -39.90 -32.04
CA ILE A 180 59.49 -39.43 -30.96
C ILE A 180 59.22 -40.58 -29.99
N LEU A 181 59.60 -40.37 -28.74
CA LEU A 181 59.47 -41.29 -27.62
C LEU A 181 58.33 -40.80 -26.73
N LYS A 182 57.40 -41.68 -26.40
CA LYS A 182 56.29 -41.40 -25.50
C LYS A 182 56.15 -42.55 -24.52
N ASP A 183 56.11 -42.22 -23.23
CA ASP A 183 56.07 -43.20 -22.15
C ASP A 183 57.24 -44.19 -22.28
N ASP A 184 56.98 -45.48 -22.50
CA ASP A 184 57.98 -46.54 -22.73
C ASP A 184 58.08 -47.00 -24.20
N ARG A 185 57.50 -46.24 -25.14
CA ARG A 185 57.42 -46.63 -26.56
C ARG A 185 58.05 -45.61 -27.52
N ILE A 186 58.63 -46.15 -28.57
CA ILE A 186 59.03 -45.43 -29.78
C ILE A 186 57.77 -45.29 -30.65
N VAL A 187 57.16 -44.11 -30.66
CA VAL A 187 55.88 -43.90 -31.35
C VAL A 187 56.08 -43.75 -32.86
N ALA A 188 57.07 -42.95 -33.26
CA ALA A 188 57.41 -42.73 -34.66
C ALA A 188 58.89 -42.39 -34.85
N ALA A 189 59.41 -42.62 -36.06
CA ALA A 189 60.76 -42.28 -36.48
C ALA A 189 60.74 -41.57 -37.84
N GLY A 190 61.80 -40.81 -38.15
CA GLY A 190 61.86 -39.95 -39.34
C GLY A 190 60.93 -38.72 -39.26
N CYS A 191 60.59 -38.26 -38.06
CA CYS A 191 59.70 -37.11 -37.87
C CYS A 191 60.43 -35.79 -38.16
N VAL A 192 59.75 -34.88 -38.84
CA VAL A 192 60.26 -33.54 -39.14
C VAL A 192 60.02 -32.62 -37.93
N MET A 193 61.06 -31.90 -37.51
CA MET A 193 61.04 -31.01 -36.34
C MET A 193 61.18 -29.54 -36.76
N PRO A 194 60.57 -28.60 -36.03
CA PRO A 194 60.72 -27.18 -36.31
C PRO A 194 62.15 -26.73 -35.98
N LEU A 195 62.72 -25.88 -36.84
CA LEU A 195 64.05 -25.31 -36.63
C LEU A 195 63.93 -24.01 -35.83
N THR A 196 64.79 -23.81 -34.83
CA THR A 196 64.86 -22.52 -34.12
C THR A 196 65.23 -21.36 -35.08
N SER A 197 64.60 -20.21 -34.85
CA SER A 197 64.91 -18.92 -35.50
C SER A 197 65.75 -18.01 -34.60
N ALA A 198 66.16 -18.47 -33.41
CA ALA A 198 66.93 -17.67 -32.46
C ALA A 198 68.29 -17.26 -33.06
N GLN A 199 68.59 -15.96 -33.03
CA GLN A 199 69.83 -15.38 -33.58
C GLN A 199 71.10 -15.72 -32.76
N ARG A 200 70.92 -16.44 -31.64
CA ARG A 200 71.95 -16.90 -30.70
C ARG A 200 72.47 -18.32 -30.99
N VAL A 201 72.19 -18.85 -32.17
CA VAL A 201 72.71 -20.15 -32.61
C VAL A 201 74.19 -19.96 -32.96
N GLU A 202 75.08 -20.54 -32.14
CA GLU A 202 76.52 -20.59 -32.43
C GLU A 202 76.74 -21.20 -33.82
N GLN A 203 77.65 -20.62 -34.63
CA GLN A 203 77.91 -20.97 -36.04
C GLN A 203 78.33 -22.44 -36.30
N GLN A 204 78.37 -23.28 -35.27
CA GLN A 204 78.83 -24.68 -35.28
C GLN A 204 77.70 -25.70 -35.00
N MET A 205 76.43 -25.33 -35.18
CA MET A 205 75.28 -26.22 -34.90
C MET A 205 74.67 -26.78 -36.18
N GLY A 206 74.73 -28.10 -36.35
CA GLY A 206 74.06 -28.82 -37.43
C GLY A 206 72.53 -28.81 -37.32
N LEU A 207 71.85 -29.28 -38.37
CA LEU A 207 70.38 -29.23 -38.48
C LEU A 207 69.65 -29.97 -37.34
N ARG A 208 70.18 -31.12 -36.88
CA ARG A 208 69.61 -31.87 -35.75
C ARG A 208 69.63 -31.08 -34.43
N HIS A 209 70.65 -30.26 -34.21
CA HIS A 209 70.74 -29.40 -33.02
C HIS A 209 69.73 -28.26 -33.09
N ARG A 210 69.57 -27.65 -34.27
CA ARG A 210 68.57 -26.59 -34.49
C ARG A 210 67.15 -27.11 -34.36
N ALA A 211 66.90 -28.32 -34.83
CA ALA A 211 65.64 -29.04 -34.67
C ALA A 211 65.34 -29.34 -33.19
N ALA A 212 66.32 -29.85 -32.44
CA ALA A 212 66.17 -30.12 -31.00
C ALA A 212 65.88 -28.85 -30.20
N LEU A 213 66.55 -27.74 -30.53
CA LEU A 213 66.30 -26.47 -29.88
C LEU A 213 64.90 -25.93 -30.24
N GLY A 214 64.52 -25.98 -31.52
CA GLY A 214 63.21 -25.53 -31.99
C GLY A 214 62.05 -26.31 -31.38
N ILE A 215 62.13 -27.65 -31.32
CA ILE A 215 61.06 -28.44 -30.66
C ILE A 215 60.95 -28.14 -29.16
N SER A 216 62.08 -27.84 -28.50
CA SER A 216 62.11 -27.46 -27.08
C SER A 216 61.64 -26.02 -26.79
N GLU A 217 61.50 -25.17 -27.82
CA GLU A 217 60.93 -23.81 -27.69
C GLU A 217 59.40 -23.83 -27.76
N VAL A 218 58.85 -24.71 -28.60
CA VAL A 218 57.39 -24.80 -28.84
C VAL A 218 56.68 -25.83 -27.96
N SER A 219 57.44 -26.73 -27.30
CA SER A 219 56.91 -27.78 -26.43
C SER A 219 57.75 -27.95 -25.16
N ASP A 220 57.21 -28.66 -24.16
CA ASP A 220 57.95 -29.04 -22.96
C ASP A 220 58.80 -30.31 -23.14
N ALA A 221 58.92 -30.80 -24.37
CA ALA A 221 59.68 -32.00 -24.71
C ALA A 221 61.17 -31.87 -24.34
N VAL A 222 61.79 -33.03 -24.14
CA VAL A 222 63.24 -33.13 -23.91
C VAL A 222 63.84 -33.78 -25.14
N ALA A 223 64.70 -33.04 -25.85
CA ALA A 223 65.34 -33.53 -27.07
C ALA A 223 66.80 -33.87 -26.80
N VAL A 224 67.18 -35.14 -27.00
CA VAL A 224 68.54 -35.64 -26.92
C VAL A 224 69.12 -35.70 -28.33
N VAL A 225 70.32 -35.14 -28.52
CA VAL A 225 71.00 -35.05 -29.81
C VAL A 225 72.38 -35.67 -29.70
N VAL A 226 72.75 -36.48 -30.70
CA VAL A 226 74.13 -36.92 -30.93
C VAL A 226 74.61 -36.29 -32.22
N SER A 227 75.75 -35.59 -32.17
CA SER A 227 76.36 -34.96 -33.34
C SER A 227 76.98 -35.98 -34.29
N GLU A 228 76.63 -35.93 -35.57
CA GLU A 228 77.26 -36.75 -36.62
C GLU A 228 78.70 -36.32 -36.94
N GLU A 229 79.03 -35.05 -36.73
CA GLU A 229 80.38 -34.51 -37.00
C GLU A 229 81.35 -34.77 -35.85
N THR A 230 80.88 -34.67 -34.61
CA THR A 230 81.74 -34.66 -33.42
C THR A 230 81.49 -35.80 -32.45
N GLY A 231 80.41 -36.57 -32.65
CA GLY A 231 79.94 -37.58 -31.69
C GLY A 231 79.40 -36.99 -30.38
N LEU A 232 79.46 -35.68 -30.14
CA LEU A 232 79.07 -35.08 -28.86
C LEU A 232 77.56 -35.22 -28.59
N ILE A 233 77.24 -35.60 -27.36
CA ILE A 233 75.86 -35.68 -26.84
C ILE A 233 75.43 -34.33 -26.28
N SER A 234 74.23 -33.88 -26.65
CA SER A 234 73.60 -32.66 -26.15
C SER A 234 72.13 -32.90 -25.79
N VAL A 235 71.57 -32.10 -24.89
CA VAL A 235 70.15 -32.12 -24.53
C VAL A 235 69.56 -30.72 -24.65
N ALA A 236 68.40 -30.60 -25.29
CA ALA A 236 67.62 -29.37 -25.37
C ALA A 236 66.31 -29.51 -24.57
N HIS A 237 66.02 -28.50 -23.73
CA HIS A 237 64.80 -28.41 -22.94
C HIS A 237 64.46 -26.94 -22.65
N ASN A 238 63.18 -26.55 -22.81
CA ASN A 238 62.68 -25.17 -22.61
C ASN A 238 63.51 -24.10 -23.34
N GLY A 239 63.85 -24.34 -24.61
CA GLY A 239 64.61 -23.41 -25.45
C GLY A 239 66.06 -23.19 -25.02
N ARG A 240 66.63 -24.09 -24.21
CA ARG A 240 68.04 -24.07 -23.81
C ARG A 240 68.70 -25.40 -24.17
N MET A 241 69.96 -25.35 -24.57
CA MET A 241 70.75 -26.54 -24.90
C MET A 241 71.94 -26.69 -23.97
N ILE A 242 72.16 -27.92 -23.50
CA ILE A 242 73.28 -28.33 -22.67
C ILE A 242 74.10 -29.30 -23.50
N ARG A 243 75.36 -28.97 -23.75
CA ARG A 243 76.25 -29.68 -24.67
C ARG A 243 77.33 -30.45 -23.92
N ARG A 244 77.99 -31.37 -24.61
CA ARG A 244 79.15 -32.15 -24.11
C ARG A 244 78.80 -32.95 -22.86
N LEU A 245 77.74 -33.74 -22.97
CA LEU A 245 77.31 -34.66 -21.93
C LEU A 245 77.96 -36.03 -22.13
N ASP A 246 78.37 -36.67 -21.04
CA ASP A 246 78.66 -38.10 -21.00
C ASP A 246 77.37 -38.89 -20.69
N ALA A 247 77.43 -40.22 -20.78
CA ALA A 247 76.26 -41.08 -20.59
C ALA A 247 75.65 -40.97 -19.17
N GLU A 248 76.50 -40.79 -18.16
CA GLU A 248 76.10 -40.68 -16.75
C GLU A 248 75.42 -39.34 -16.46
N ARG A 249 76.01 -38.22 -16.91
CA ARG A 249 75.36 -36.90 -16.85
C ARG A 249 74.10 -36.86 -17.68
N LEU A 250 74.05 -37.49 -18.85
CA LEU A 250 72.83 -37.58 -19.64
C LEU A 250 71.71 -38.26 -18.84
N THR A 251 72.02 -39.37 -18.17
CA THR A 251 71.05 -40.09 -17.32
C THR A 251 70.53 -39.20 -16.19
N HIS A 252 71.42 -38.55 -15.44
CA HIS A 252 71.01 -37.63 -14.36
C HIS A 252 70.20 -36.44 -14.86
N MET A 253 70.55 -35.88 -16.02
CA MET A 253 69.81 -34.77 -16.62
C MET A 253 68.42 -35.20 -17.09
N LEU A 254 68.31 -36.38 -17.72
CA LEU A 254 67.03 -36.95 -18.11
C LEU A 254 66.17 -37.31 -16.89
N GLU A 255 66.75 -37.82 -15.80
CA GLU A 255 66.03 -38.05 -14.54
C GLU A 255 65.49 -36.75 -13.96
N ALA A 256 66.29 -35.69 -13.97
CA ALA A 256 65.87 -34.37 -13.48
C ALA A 256 64.74 -33.77 -14.34
N PHE A 257 64.79 -33.95 -15.66
CA PHE A 257 63.77 -33.42 -16.57
C PHE A 257 62.52 -34.30 -16.67
N TYR A 258 62.62 -35.62 -16.50
CA TYR A 258 61.51 -36.56 -16.65
C TYR A 258 60.74 -36.79 -15.34
N ARG A 259 61.28 -36.43 -14.17
CA ARG A 259 60.50 -36.50 -12.91
C ARG A 259 59.16 -35.77 -13.07
N PRO A 260 58.02 -36.45 -12.86
CA PRO A 260 56.73 -35.79 -12.92
C PRO A 260 56.74 -34.72 -11.82
N GLN A 261 56.64 -33.45 -12.20
CA GLN A 261 56.28 -32.41 -11.26
C GLN A 261 54.87 -32.78 -10.77
N GLY A 262 54.81 -33.38 -9.57
CA GLY A 262 53.56 -33.72 -8.90
C GLY A 262 52.65 -32.50 -8.89
N ARG A 263 51.66 -32.51 -9.78
CA ARG A 263 50.68 -31.45 -9.89
C ARG A 263 49.64 -31.73 -8.83
N ALA A 264 49.47 -30.74 -7.95
CA ALA A 264 48.74 -30.79 -6.70
C ALA A 264 47.39 -31.52 -6.77
N SER A 265 47.26 -32.54 -5.91
CA SER A 265 46.07 -33.32 -5.56
C SER A 265 44.94 -32.52 -4.89
N TRP A 266 44.91 -31.19 -5.07
CA TRP A 266 43.95 -30.34 -4.38
C TRP A 266 42.52 -30.56 -4.91
N LEU A 267 42.37 -30.91 -6.19
CA LEU A 267 41.08 -31.27 -6.80
C LEU A 267 40.55 -32.62 -6.30
N GLU A 268 41.43 -33.61 -6.07
CA GLU A 268 41.04 -34.89 -5.46
C GLU A 268 40.62 -34.72 -4.00
N ASN A 269 41.34 -33.89 -3.23
CA ASN A 269 40.96 -33.58 -1.84
C ASN A 269 39.66 -32.77 -1.74
N LEU A 270 39.33 -31.97 -2.76
CA LEU A 270 38.12 -31.15 -2.79
C LEU A 270 36.92 -31.99 -3.28
N LEU A 271 37.11 -32.88 -4.25
CA LEU A 271 36.08 -33.85 -4.66
C LEU A 271 35.79 -34.87 -3.55
N ALA A 272 36.81 -35.35 -2.83
CA ALA A 272 36.63 -36.22 -1.66
C ALA A 272 35.93 -35.53 -0.48
N PHE A 273 35.98 -34.19 -0.40
CA PHE A 273 35.22 -33.41 0.59
C PHE A 273 33.72 -33.31 0.25
N PHE A 274 33.35 -33.38 -1.03
CA PHE A 274 31.96 -33.32 -1.49
C PHE A 274 31.32 -34.68 -1.79
N SER A 275 32.11 -35.72 -2.11
CA SER A 275 31.62 -37.10 -2.28
C SER A 275 31.89 -37.91 -1.02
N GLY A 276 30.92 -37.98 -0.11
CA GLY A 276 30.99 -38.73 1.15
C GLY A 276 31.07 -40.25 0.99
N GLY A 277 32.16 -40.77 0.42
CA GLY A 277 32.48 -42.19 0.35
C GLY A 277 33.72 -42.51 1.18
N GLU A 278 33.58 -43.43 2.14
CA GLU A 278 34.67 -43.94 2.95
C GLU A 278 35.80 -44.51 2.09
N VAL A 279 37.03 -44.01 2.28
CA VAL A 279 38.25 -44.65 1.78
C VAL A 279 39.18 -44.90 2.96
N ALA A 280 39.50 -46.18 3.18
CA ALA A 280 40.35 -46.72 4.23
C ALA A 280 41.76 -46.07 4.26
N PRO A 281 42.45 -46.05 5.42
CA PRO A 281 43.62 -45.21 5.61
C PRO A 281 44.86 -45.85 4.97
N ARG A 282 45.57 -45.09 4.12
CA ARG A 282 46.96 -45.38 3.75
C ARG A 282 47.86 -44.36 4.43
N GLN A 283 48.73 -44.84 5.31
CA GLN A 283 49.73 -44.06 6.04
C GLN A 283 50.61 -43.25 5.08
N SER A 284 50.61 -41.92 5.18
CA SER A 284 51.80 -41.13 5.53
C SER A 284 51.60 -39.61 5.35
N ARG A 285 52.15 -38.87 6.30
CA ARG A 285 52.48 -37.44 6.32
C ARG A 285 51.32 -36.42 6.34
N THR A 286 51.21 -35.81 7.51
CA THR A 286 50.48 -34.57 7.82
C THR A 286 50.61 -33.49 6.73
N PRO A 287 49.51 -32.90 6.25
CA PRO A 287 49.59 -31.81 5.29
C PRO A 287 49.98 -30.51 6.02
N ASN A 288 51.15 -29.97 5.68
CA ASN A 288 51.59 -28.66 6.17
C ASN A 288 50.70 -27.54 5.60
N ARG A 289 49.78 -27.02 6.42
CA ARG A 289 48.98 -25.80 6.16
C ARG A 289 49.84 -24.57 5.75
N LEU A 290 51.14 -24.57 6.08
CA LEU A 290 52.07 -23.49 5.71
C LEU A 290 52.37 -23.37 4.21
N LEU A 291 52.20 -24.42 3.39
CA LEU A 291 52.54 -24.37 1.96
C LEU A 291 51.50 -23.63 1.11
N LEU A 292 50.22 -23.70 1.50
CA LEU A 292 49.13 -22.96 0.84
C LEU A 292 49.28 -21.44 1.05
N LEU A 293 49.58 -21.01 2.29
CA LEU A 293 49.84 -19.60 2.62
C LEU A 293 51.06 -19.03 1.87
N ARG A 294 52.07 -19.86 1.63
CA ARG A 294 53.30 -19.44 0.93
C ARG A 294 53.13 -19.35 -0.58
N ALA A 295 52.28 -20.20 -1.18
CA ALA A 295 51.93 -20.13 -2.60
C ALA A 295 51.09 -18.88 -2.94
N ILE A 296 50.17 -18.49 -2.05
CA ILE A 296 49.39 -17.24 -2.14
C ILE A 296 50.31 -16.02 -2.08
N TRP A 297 51.35 -16.06 -1.23
CA TRP A 297 52.32 -14.97 -1.08
C TRP A 297 53.27 -14.80 -2.28
N SER A 298 53.53 -15.85 -3.06
CA SER A 298 54.38 -15.75 -4.28
C SER A 298 53.74 -14.95 -5.43
N SER A 299 52.47 -14.54 -5.27
CA SER A 299 51.71 -13.74 -6.25
C SER A 299 50.85 -12.70 -5.56
N ALA A 300 51.40 -12.05 -4.52
CA ALA A 300 50.73 -11.02 -3.73
C ALA A 300 50.04 -9.95 -4.59
N SER A 301 50.64 -9.56 -5.72
CA SER A 301 50.03 -8.60 -6.64
C SER A 301 48.70 -9.07 -7.25
N MET A 302 48.51 -10.37 -7.49
CA MET A 302 47.27 -10.92 -8.04
C MET A 302 46.18 -11.04 -6.98
N PHE A 303 46.57 -11.37 -5.74
CA PHE A 303 45.65 -11.43 -4.61
C PHE A 303 45.14 -10.03 -4.22
N VAL A 304 46.04 -9.04 -4.17
CA VAL A 304 45.65 -7.64 -3.93
C VAL A 304 44.76 -7.13 -5.05
N LEU A 305 45.09 -7.43 -6.31
CA LEU A 305 44.27 -7.04 -7.46
C LEU A 305 42.88 -7.68 -7.42
N SER A 306 42.75 -8.95 -7.01
CA SER A 306 41.44 -9.60 -6.90
C SER A 306 40.57 -9.01 -5.79
N ILE A 307 41.15 -8.66 -4.64
CA ILE A 307 40.41 -7.99 -3.56
C ILE A 307 39.98 -6.59 -3.99
N MET A 308 40.87 -5.84 -4.64
CA MET A 308 40.56 -4.50 -5.14
C MET A 308 39.41 -4.56 -6.17
N LEU A 309 39.44 -5.53 -7.08
CA LEU A 309 38.41 -5.70 -8.09
C LEU A 309 37.07 -6.15 -7.50
N ALA A 310 37.09 -7.05 -6.52
CA ALA A 310 35.88 -7.47 -5.80
C ALA A 310 35.26 -6.31 -5.01
N GLY A 311 36.08 -5.53 -4.30
CA GLY A 311 35.61 -4.33 -3.60
C GLY A 311 35.01 -3.29 -4.56
N LEU A 312 35.62 -3.09 -5.73
CA LEU A 312 35.08 -2.20 -6.76
C LEU A 312 33.73 -2.68 -7.31
N VAL A 313 33.63 -3.97 -7.66
CA VAL A 313 32.39 -4.56 -8.18
C VAL A 313 31.28 -4.47 -7.14
N TRP A 314 31.57 -4.82 -5.88
CA TRP A 314 30.62 -4.71 -4.78
C TRP A 314 30.16 -3.26 -4.54
N PHE A 315 31.09 -2.29 -4.58
CA PHE A 315 30.77 -0.88 -4.44
C PHE A 315 29.86 -0.38 -5.56
N ILE A 316 30.16 -0.73 -6.82
CA ILE A 316 29.31 -0.38 -7.97
C ILE A 316 27.92 -1.00 -7.83
N ALA A 317 27.85 -2.31 -7.55
CA ALA A 317 26.59 -3.03 -7.39
C ALA A 317 25.72 -2.45 -6.25
N THR A 318 26.34 -2.10 -5.13
CA THR A 318 25.65 -1.49 -3.98
C THR A 318 25.20 -0.06 -4.30
N SER A 319 26.00 0.71 -5.03
CA SER A 319 25.65 2.08 -5.43
C SER A 319 24.51 2.15 -6.45
N GLU A 320 24.40 1.18 -7.36
CA GLU A 320 23.28 1.08 -8.31
C GLU A 320 22.00 0.55 -7.64
N ALA A 321 22.12 -0.34 -6.65
CA ALA A 321 20.96 -0.87 -5.93
C ALA A 321 20.28 0.18 -5.02
N ASN A 322 21.04 1.12 -4.45
CA ASN A 322 20.53 2.18 -3.57
C ASN A 322 21.02 3.57 -4.03
N PRO A 323 20.45 4.14 -5.11
CA PRO A 323 20.86 5.45 -5.60
C PRO A 323 20.44 6.55 -4.62
N PHE A 324 21.29 7.57 -4.47
CA PHE A 324 20.92 8.82 -3.81
C PHE A 324 19.94 9.59 -4.68
N GLN A 325 18.78 9.90 -4.13
CA GLN A 325 17.76 10.70 -4.80
C GLN A 325 17.50 11.96 -4.00
N GLU A 326 17.31 13.06 -4.74
CA GLU A 326 16.85 14.32 -4.20
C GLU A 326 15.36 14.44 -4.47
N ARG A 327 14.55 14.47 -3.40
CA ARG A 327 13.09 14.62 -3.49
C ARG A 327 12.62 15.64 -2.46
N THR A 328 11.52 16.31 -2.75
CA THR A 328 10.82 17.17 -1.81
C THR A 328 9.81 16.34 -1.05
N LEU A 329 9.69 16.55 0.26
CA LEU A 329 8.61 15.96 1.05
C LEU A 329 7.26 16.41 0.47
N THR A 330 6.32 15.47 0.39
CA THR A 330 5.00 15.71 -0.21
C THR A 330 4.20 16.73 0.60
N ASP A 331 4.29 16.65 1.92
CA ASP A 331 3.58 17.51 2.86
C ASP A 331 4.52 18.58 3.39
N PRO A 332 4.10 19.87 3.43
CA PRO A 332 4.88 20.93 4.04
C PRO A 332 5.01 20.70 5.56
N LEU A 333 6.17 21.04 6.11
CA LEU A 333 6.45 20.88 7.54
C LEU A 333 6.16 22.16 8.30
N GLU A 334 5.45 22.05 9.42
CA GLU A 334 5.25 23.16 10.35
C GLU A 334 6.58 23.58 11.00
N VAL A 335 6.80 24.88 11.08
CA VAL A 335 7.99 25.49 11.71
C VAL A 335 7.75 25.65 13.21
N ALA A 336 8.55 24.96 14.01
CA ALA A 336 8.52 25.10 15.46
C ALA A 336 9.23 26.40 15.89
N LEU A 337 8.46 27.35 16.44
CA LEU A 337 8.98 28.59 17.01
C LEU A 337 9.51 28.33 18.43
N ILE A 338 10.81 28.50 18.65
CA ILE A 338 11.46 28.18 19.93
C ILE A 338 12.03 29.43 20.61
N ASN A 339 12.20 29.35 21.94
CA ASN A 339 12.81 30.38 22.78
C ASN A 339 12.13 31.77 22.71
N LEU A 340 10.80 31.82 22.65
CA LEU A 340 10.07 33.09 22.74
C LEU A 340 10.31 33.76 24.12
N PRO A 341 10.81 35.01 24.17
CA PRO A 341 10.98 35.73 25.43
C PRO A 341 9.65 35.89 26.20
N PRO A 342 9.62 35.76 27.54
CA PRO A 342 8.40 35.73 28.33
C PRO A 342 7.64 37.06 28.38
N ASP A 343 8.30 38.17 28.05
CA ASP A 343 7.74 39.53 27.97
C ASP A 343 7.15 39.86 26.59
N LEU A 344 7.28 38.95 25.63
CA LEU A 344 6.76 39.09 24.26
C LEU A 344 5.61 38.09 24.01
N ILE A 345 4.78 38.41 23.02
CA ILE A 345 3.72 37.54 22.52
C ILE A 345 3.76 37.53 20.99
N LEU A 346 3.48 36.36 20.40
CA LEU A 346 3.38 36.18 18.96
C LEU A 346 2.03 36.71 18.46
N VAL A 347 2.06 37.65 17.51
CA VAL A 347 0.85 38.22 16.87
C VAL A 347 0.53 37.49 15.58
N SER A 348 1.55 37.25 14.74
CA SER A 348 1.43 36.48 13.51
C SER A 348 2.73 35.76 13.18
N ALA A 349 2.60 34.64 12.47
CA ALA A 349 3.71 33.89 11.90
C ALA A 349 3.33 33.53 10.45
N ASP A 350 3.76 34.36 9.49
CA ASP A 350 3.51 34.13 8.08
C ASP A 350 4.59 33.20 7.53
N ASN A 351 4.19 32.28 6.65
CA ASN A 351 5.05 31.19 6.16
C ASN A 351 5.55 30.25 7.27
N ALA A 352 4.66 29.90 8.20
CA ALA A 352 4.92 28.93 9.26
C ALA A 352 4.99 27.47 8.75
N GLU A 353 4.93 27.26 7.44
CA GLU A 353 5.06 25.98 6.76
C GLU A 353 6.19 26.07 5.73
N THR A 354 7.04 25.04 5.65
CA THR A 354 8.13 24.99 4.66
C THR A 354 8.20 23.64 3.96
N ASN A 355 8.45 23.69 2.65
CA ASN A 355 8.76 22.50 1.87
C ASN A 355 10.24 22.17 2.04
N VAL A 356 10.51 20.96 2.49
CA VAL A 356 11.87 20.46 2.72
C VAL A 356 12.27 19.52 1.60
N THR A 357 13.33 19.88 0.86
CA THR A 357 13.98 19.00 -0.10
C THR A 357 15.16 18.32 0.56
N LEU A 358 15.14 16.99 0.55
CA LEU A 358 16.18 16.14 1.12
C LEU A 358 16.91 15.41 0.00
N ARG A 359 18.19 15.11 0.23
CA ARG A 359 18.96 14.15 -0.54
C ARG A 359 19.25 12.95 0.35
N ALA A 360 18.75 11.78 -0.04
CA ALA A 360 18.91 10.53 0.70
C ALA A 360 18.91 9.30 -0.22
N PRO A 361 19.49 8.15 0.19
CA PRO A 361 19.34 6.87 -0.51
C PRO A 361 17.88 6.43 -0.63
N SER A 362 17.53 5.68 -1.68
CA SER A 362 16.17 5.13 -1.87
C SER A 362 15.63 4.39 -0.64
N SER A 363 16.47 3.60 0.05
CA SER A 363 16.09 2.85 1.25
C SER A 363 15.73 3.73 2.45
N ILE A 364 16.23 4.97 2.50
CA ILE A 364 15.84 5.96 3.50
C ILE A 364 14.53 6.64 3.10
N TRP A 365 14.34 6.94 1.81
CA TRP A 365 13.08 7.49 1.30
C TRP A 365 11.88 6.61 1.62
N ASP A 366 12.04 5.28 1.57
CA ASP A 366 10.96 4.33 1.88
C ASP A 366 10.55 4.32 3.37
N ARG A 367 11.40 4.86 4.26
CA ARG A 367 11.17 4.90 5.72
C ARG A 367 11.03 6.32 6.25
N LEU A 368 11.17 7.32 5.39
CA LEU A 368 11.15 8.72 5.78
C LEU A 368 9.73 9.12 6.16
N SER A 369 9.55 9.65 7.37
CA SER A 369 8.30 10.23 7.85
C SER A 369 8.52 11.70 8.23
N PRO A 370 7.52 12.59 8.08
CA PRO A 370 7.67 14.01 8.38
C PRO A 370 8.16 14.29 9.81
N GLU A 371 7.79 13.43 10.77
CA GLU A 371 8.20 13.52 12.16
C GLU A 371 9.72 13.41 12.39
N LEU A 372 10.46 12.78 11.47
CA LEU A 372 11.91 12.58 11.62
C LEU A 372 12.74 13.82 11.22
N VAL A 373 12.07 14.88 10.74
CA VAL A 373 12.70 16.14 10.36
C VAL A 373 12.05 17.26 11.15
N HIS A 374 12.83 17.96 11.96
CA HIS A 374 12.37 19.07 12.77
C HIS A 374 12.88 20.37 12.18
N VAL A 375 11.97 21.28 11.82
CA VAL A 375 12.30 22.63 11.36
C VAL A 375 11.99 23.60 12.49
N THR A 376 12.97 24.41 12.87
CA THR A 376 12.87 25.34 14.01
C THR A 376 13.23 26.77 13.60
N ALA A 377 12.64 27.74 14.28
CA ALA A 377 13.03 29.15 14.18
C ALA A 377 13.26 29.71 15.60
N ASP A 378 14.48 30.19 15.85
CA ASP A 378 14.89 30.70 17.16
C ASP A 378 14.52 32.18 17.32
N LEU A 379 13.74 32.48 18.37
CA LEU A 379 13.24 33.81 18.67
C LEU A 379 13.98 34.50 19.84
N SER A 380 14.98 33.85 20.43
CA SER A 380 15.64 34.29 21.68
C SER A 380 16.30 35.67 21.62
N ALA A 381 16.79 36.08 20.45
CA ALA A 381 17.52 37.33 20.25
C ALA A 381 16.62 38.50 19.78
N LEU A 382 15.31 38.31 19.70
CA LEU A 382 14.38 39.26 19.10
C LEU A 382 13.67 40.13 20.15
N GLY A 383 13.46 41.40 19.82
CA GLY A 383 12.61 42.33 20.57
C GLY A 383 11.20 42.42 19.96
N ALA A 384 10.42 43.41 20.39
CA ALA A 384 9.16 43.73 19.71
C ALA A 384 9.42 44.26 18.28
N GLY A 385 8.60 43.86 17.31
CA GLY A 385 8.71 44.20 15.90
C GLY A 385 8.43 43.02 14.97
N THR A 386 8.53 43.25 13.67
CA THR A 386 8.41 42.21 12.63
C THR A 386 9.78 41.81 12.13
N TYR A 387 10.08 40.51 12.13
CA TYR A 387 11.39 39.96 11.78
C TYR A 387 11.26 38.81 10.79
N ASN A 388 12.24 38.69 9.89
CA ASN A 388 12.42 37.52 9.04
C ASN A 388 13.43 36.59 9.71
N VAL A 389 12.96 35.47 10.25
CA VAL A 389 13.79 34.54 11.03
C VAL A 389 14.22 33.39 10.12
N PRO A 390 15.53 33.12 9.99
CA PRO A 390 16.01 32.00 9.20
C PRO A 390 15.62 30.67 9.86
N LEU A 391 15.20 29.72 9.03
CA LEU A 391 14.84 28.38 9.48
C LEU A 391 16.09 27.53 9.70
N ALA A 392 16.18 26.90 10.87
CA ALA A 392 17.11 25.83 11.16
C ALA A 392 16.41 24.49 10.99
N TRP A 393 17.16 23.45 10.66
CA TRP A 393 16.65 22.09 10.57
C TRP A 393 17.49 21.16 11.43
N GLN A 394 16.87 20.10 11.91
CA GLN A 394 17.53 18.96 12.53
C GLN A 394 16.87 17.69 11.99
N VAL A 395 17.70 16.76 11.53
CA VAL A 395 17.24 15.43 11.10
C VAL A 395 17.60 14.45 12.21
N ASP A 396 16.69 13.53 12.51
CA ASP A 396 16.90 12.51 13.52
C ASP A 396 18.18 11.68 13.28
N GLU A 397 18.86 11.29 14.36
CA GLU A 397 20.13 10.55 14.29
C GLU A 397 20.01 9.19 13.58
N SER A 398 18.81 8.61 13.52
CA SER A 398 18.55 7.38 12.77
C SER A 398 18.76 7.53 11.25
N LEU A 399 18.76 8.76 10.72
CA LEU A 399 18.86 9.07 9.29
C LEU A 399 20.17 9.80 8.94
N THR A 400 21.30 9.35 9.47
CA THR A 400 22.63 9.98 9.26
C THR A 400 23.04 10.23 7.80
N ALA A 401 22.46 9.51 6.83
CA ALA A 401 22.74 9.69 5.40
C ALA A 401 21.73 10.57 4.66
N ALA A 402 20.67 11.05 5.32
CA ALA A 402 19.76 12.04 4.77
C ALA A 402 20.27 13.46 5.05
N ARG A 403 20.21 14.34 4.06
CA ARG A 403 20.61 15.74 4.21
C ARG A 403 19.59 16.67 3.58
N VAL A 404 19.20 17.71 4.32
CA VAL A 404 18.37 18.79 3.77
C VAL A 404 19.22 19.59 2.79
N THR A 405 18.77 19.68 1.54
CA THR A 405 19.42 20.51 0.51
C THR A 405 18.76 21.88 0.40
N LEU A 406 17.42 21.93 0.45
CA LEU A 406 16.66 23.16 0.23
C LEU A 406 15.48 23.25 1.19
N LEU A 407 15.26 24.46 1.70
CA LEU A 407 14.06 24.86 2.44
C LEU A 407 13.36 25.96 1.63
N SER A 408 12.08 25.78 1.34
CA SER A 408 11.30 26.75 0.57
C SER A 408 9.93 26.97 1.22
N PRO A 409 9.68 28.12 1.86
CA PRO A 409 10.61 29.24 2.08
C PRO A 409 11.69 28.94 3.15
N SER A 410 12.83 29.65 3.10
CA SER A 410 13.95 29.48 4.03
C SER A 410 13.88 30.38 5.27
N THR A 411 12.87 31.25 5.34
CA THR A 411 12.63 32.18 6.45
C THR A 411 11.14 32.22 6.79
N VAL A 412 10.82 32.33 8.08
CA VAL A 412 9.46 32.63 8.58
C VAL A 412 9.38 34.10 8.98
N VAL A 413 8.25 34.76 8.66
CA VAL A 413 8.03 36.16 9.05
C VAL A 413 7.23 36.17 10.34
N VAL A 414 7.84 36.62 11.43
CA VAL A 414 7.18 36.65 12.74
C VAL A 414 6.96 38.10 13.18
N THR A 415 5.77 38.38 13.70
CA THR A 415 5.46 39.66 14.34
C THR A 415 5.33 39.46 15.84
N LEU A 416 6.23 40.08 16.59
CA LEU A 416 6.29 40.01 18.05
C LEU A 416 5.89 41.36 18.65
N GLU A 417 5.04 41.34 19.66
CA GLU A 417 4.69 42.53 20.43
C GLU A 417 4.97 42.32 21.92
N ARG A 418 5.11 43.43 22.66
CA ARG A 418 5.21 43.35 24.12
C ARG A 418 3.88 42.86 24.69
N ARG A 419 3.99 41.95 25.66
CA ARG A 419 2.86 41.48 26.46
C ARG A 419 2.42 42.62 27.39
N ALA A 420 1.19 43.07 27.23
CA ALA A 420 0.55 44.05 28.10
C ALA A 420 -0.56 43.39 28.92
N ALA A 421 -0.82 43.95 30.10
CA ALA A 421 -1.93 43.57 30.95
C ALA A 421 -2.64 44.84 31.44
N ARG A 422 -3.96 44.89 31.30
CA ARG A 422 -4.78 46.01 31.76
C ARG A 422 -6.01 45.50 32.48
N GLU A 423 -6.27 46.05 33.65
CA GLU A 423 -7.50 45.79 34.39
C GLU A 423 -8.61 46.71 33.87
N LEU A 424 -9.73 46.13 33.46
CA LEU A 424 -10.87 46.84 32.88
C LEU A 424 -12.16 46.49 33.63
N PRO A 425 -13.12 47.42 33.74
CA PRO A 425 -14.41 47.15 34.37
C PRO A 425 -15.22 46.16 33.52
N VAL A 426 -16.02 45.33 34.19
CA VAL A 426 -16.94 44.39 33.52
C VAL A 426 -18.36 44.95 33.54
N ARG A 427 -19.01 45.00 32.37
CA ARG A 427 -20.41 45.42 32.22
C ARG A 427 -21.29 44.24 31.79
N VAL A 428 -22.41 44.04 32.46
CA VAL A 428 -23.42 43.05 32.04
C VAL A 428 -24.26 43.64 30.92
N VAL A 429 -24.35 42.91 29.80
CA VAL A 429 -25.23 43.25 28.68
C VAL A 429 -26.35 42.21 28.67
N ARG A 430 -27.57 42.68 28.96
CA ARG A 430 -28.78 41.86 29.01
C ARG A 430 -29.37 41.71 27.61
N THR A 431 -29.77 40.51 27.23
CA THR A 431 -30.50 40.23 25.98
C THR A 431 -31.83 39.55 26.29
N GLY A 432 -32.92 40.00 25.67
CA GLY A 432 -34.27 39.50 25.95
C GLY A 432 -34.88 40.08 27.24
N GLU A 433 -36.17 39.81 27.43
CA GLU A 433 -36.92 40.20 28.64
C GLU A 433 -37.33 38.95 29.44
N PRO A 434 -37.42 39.03 30.78
CA PRO A 434 -38.00 37.97 31.61
C PRO A 434 -39.42 37.60 31.18
N ALA A 435 -39.93 36.46 31.66
CA ALA A 435 -41.31 36.06 31.40
C ALA A 435 -42.31 37.15 31.85
N SER A 436 -43.44 37.25 31.15
CA SER A 436 -44.51 38.19 31.48
C SER A 436 -44.91 38.11 32.96
N GLY A 437 -44.95 39.26 33.64
CA GLY A 437 -45.24 39.34 35.08
C GLY A 437 -44.02 39.16 35.99
N TYR A 438 -42.80 39.04 35.45
CA TYR A 438 -41.55 39.03 36.20
C TYR A 438 -40.70 40.27 35.87
N GLU A 439 -39.84 40.67 36.79
CA GLU A 439 -38.87 41.74 36.60
C GLU A 439 -37.46 41.33 37.05
N ALA A 440 -36.47 41.80 36.31
CA ALA A 440 -35.06 41.56 36.62
C ALA A 440 -34.52 42.62 37.58
N GLY A 441 -33.94 42.18 38.69
CA GLY A 441 -33.26 43.01 39.68
C GLY A 441 -31.93 43.59 39.17
N ARG A 442 -31.07 44.00 40.10
CA ARG A 442 -29.73 44.52 39.78
C ARG A 442 -28.76 43.39 39.41
N ASP A 443 -27.82 43.69 38.52
CA ASP A 443 -26.74 42.76 38.18
C ASP A 443 -25.76 42.62 39.35
N GLN A 444 -25.52 41.40 39.81
CA GLN A 444 -24.49 41.09 40.79
C GLN A 444 -23.38 40.30 40.12
N LEU A 445 -22.18 40.88 40.11
CA LEU A 445 -20.96 40.27 39.60
C LEU A 445 -20.12 39.75 40.76
N ALA A 446 -19.46 38.61 40.58
CA ALA A 446 -18.49 38.13 41.56
C ALA A 446 -17.31 39.12 41.74
N GLN A 447 -16.90 39.79 40.66
CA GLN A 447 -15.88 40.84 40.64
C GLN A 447 -16.27 41.93 39.63
N ASN A 448 -15.96 43.20 39.92
CA ASN A 448 -16.36 44.32 39.05
C ASN A 448 -15.35 44.62 37.93
N SER A 449 -14.24 43.88 37.88
CA SER A 449 -13.15 44.06 36.94
C SER A 449 -12.60 42.71 36.47
N ALA A 450 -11.99 42.72 35.28
CA ALA A 450 -11.26 41.59 34.72
C ALA A 450 -9.93 42.08 34.13
N THR A 451 -8.90 41.25 34.21
CA THR A 451 -7.59 41.56 33.64
C THR A 451 -7.53 41.04 32.20
N VAL A 452 -7.29 41.95 31.25
CA VAL A 452 -7.09 41.61 29.85
C VAL A 452 -5.59 41.59 29.55
N VAL A 453 -5.10 40.47 29.04
CA VAL A 453 -3.68 40.23 28.76
C VAL A 453 -3.50 39.86 27.29
N GLY A 454 -2.56 40.49 26.59
CA GLY A 454 -2.30 40.19 25.18
C GLY A 454 -1.26 41.13 24.55
N PRO A 455 -1.21 41.21 23.21
CA PRO A 455 -0.39 42.19 22.50
C PRO A 455 -0.77 43.61 22.90
N THR A 456 0.21 44.49 23.05
CA THR A 456 -0.01 45.88 23.47
C THR A 456 -1.04 46.57 22.56
N SER A 457 -0.91 46.41 21.24
CA SER A 457 -1.84 46.98 20.27
C SER A 457 -3.28 46.47 20.43
N ALA A 458 -3.46 45.21 20.85
CA ALA A 458 -4.77 44.61 21.04
C ALA A 458 -5.39 45.03 22.38
N VAL A 459 -4.60 45.05 23.46
CA VAL A 459 -5.03 45.49 24.81
C VAL A 459 -5.44 46.96 24.79
N ASP A 460 -4.71 47.81 24.06
CA ASP A 460 -5.01 49.24 23.94
C ASP A 460 -6.33 49.52 23.19
N ARG A 461 -6.74 48.61 22.28
CA ARG A 461 -8.05 48.69 21.60
C ARG A 461 -9.21 48.30 22.49
N VAL A 462 -8.99 47.51 23.55
CA VAL A 462 -10.07 47.06 24.43
C VAL A 462 -10.55 48.25 25.27
N SER A 463 -11.81 48.63 25.07
CA SER A 463 -12.46 49.70 25.83
C SER A 463 -13.03 49.14 27.14
N GLU A 464 -13.72 48.00 27.05
CA GLU A 464 -14.47 47.38 28.14
C GLU A 464 -14.56 45.86 27.97
N VAL A 465 -14.90 45.17 29.06
CA VAL A 465 -15.21 43.73 29.04
C VAL A 465 -16.69 43.55 29.32
N ILE A 466 -17.39 42.76 28.50
CA ILE A 466 -18.83 42.51 28.68
C ILE A 466 -19.12 41.06 29.04
N ALA A 467 -20.13 40.87 29.89
CA ALA A 467 -20.76 39.58 30.14
C ALA A 467 -22.16 39.59 29.50
N ARG A 468 -22.39 38.78 28.48
CA ARG A 468 -23.69 38.70 27.80
C ARG A 468 -24.60 37.71 28.52
N VAL A 469 -25.72 38.19 29.03
CA VAL A 469 -26.70 37.39 29.77
C VAL A 469 -28.04 37.40 29.05
N SER A 470 -28.59 36.22 28.78
CA SER A 470 -29.93 36.08 28.21
C SER A 470 -30.97 35.94 29.32
N LEU A 471 -31.98 36.80 29.30
CA LEU A 471 -33.09 36.81 30.27
C LEU A 471 -34.41 36.30 29.70
N THR A 472 -34.44 35.93 28.42
CA THR A 472 -35.64 35.49 27.69
C THR A 472 -36.42 34.42 28.46
N GLU A 473 -37.68 34.72 28.80
CA GLU A 473 -38.64 33.81 29.44
C GLU A 473 -38.23 33.27 30.82
N LEU A 474 -37.24 33.88 31.49
CA LEU A 474 -36.86 33.47 32.85
C LEU A 474 -37.93 33.85 33.88
N LYS A 475 -38.24 32.88 34.76
CA LYS A 475 -39.16 33.02 35.91
C LYS A 475 -38.44 32.93 37.28
N THR A 476 -37.19 32.50 37.28
CA THR A 476 -36.37 32.27 38.48
C THR A 476 -35.04 33.00 38.36
N ASP A 477 -34.38 33.24 39.48
CA ASP A 477 -33.07 33.89 39.53
C ASP A 477 -32.09 33.28 38.53
N PHE A 478 -31.44 34.15 37.76
CA PHE A 478 -30.34 33.77 36.88
C PHE A 478 -29.06 33.72 37.70
N SER A 479 -28.37 32.59 37.74
CA SER A 479 -27.07 32.45 38.41
C SER A 479 -26.20 31.47 37.64
N GLN A 480 -25.37 31.97 36.73
CA GLN A 480 -24.51 31.15 35.87
C GLN A 480 -23.14 31.81 35.63
N GLU A 481 -22.13 31.01 35.32
CA GLU A 481 -20.85 31.50 34.85
C GLU A 481 -20.92 31.87 33.37
N VAL A 482 -20.65 33.14 33.08
CA VAL A 482 -20.73 33.70 31.72
C VAL A 482 -19.32 33.99 31.22
N VAL A 483 -19.08 33.72 29.93
CA VAL A 483 -17.82 34.04 29.27
C VAL A 483 -17.67 35.55 29.13
N LEU A 484 -16.51 36.07 29.52
CA LEU A 484 -16.17 37.48 29.40
C LEU A 484 -15.64 37.79 28.01
N ILE A 485 -16.22 38.79 27.35
CA ILE A 485 -15.87 39.18 25.99
C ILE A 485 -15.27 40.60 26.02
N PRO A 486 -14.00 40.78 25.65
CA PRO A 486 -13.40 42.10 25.51
C PRO A 486 -13.92 42.76 24.23
N ILE A 487 -14.39 44.01 24.33
CA ILE A 487 -14.90 44.79 23.20
C ILE A 487 -14.12 46.08 23.01
N ASP A 488 -14.09 46.59 21.79
CA ASP A 488 -13.50 47.88 21.45
C ASP A 488 -14.49 49.05 21.66
N ALA A 489 -14.09 50.27 21.30
CA ALA A 489 -14.95 51.46 21.43
C ALA A 489 -16.18 51.44 20.51
N SER A 490 -16.19 50.61 19.46
CA SER A 490 -17.33 50.41 18.56
C SER A 490 -18.29 49.30 19.02
N GLY A 491 -17.92 48.55 20.05
CA GLY A 491 -18.67 47.40 20.57
C GLY A 491 -18.33 46.07 19.88
N ALA A 492 -17.31 46.02 19.03
CA ALA A 492 -16.87 44.80 18.37
C ALA A 492 -15.91 43.99 19.27
N PRO A 493 -15.96 42.64 19.23
CA PRO A 493 -15.07 41.80 20.04
C PRO A 493 -13.61 41.91 19.55
N VAL A 494 -12.67 42.06 20.50
CA VAL A 494 -11.23 42.13 20.20
C VAL A 494 -10.61 40.74 20.29
N ALA A 495 -10.10 40.23 19.17
CA ALA A 495 -9.38 38.96 19.11
C ALA A 495 -7.92 39.10 19.58
N GLY A 496 -7.30 37.97 19.96
CA GLY A 496 -5.88 37.91 20.33
C GLY A 496 -5.56 38.35 21.76
N VAL A 497 -6.57 38.54 22.61
CA VAL A 497 -6.42 38.88 24.03
C VAL A 497 -7.05 37.79 24.90
N ALA A 498 -6.42 37.51 26.04
CA ALA A 498 -6.91 36.60 27.06
C ALA A 498 -7.50 37.42 28.22
N VAL A 499 -8.72 37.07 28.63
CA VAL A 499 -9.39 37.69 29.80
C VAL A 499 -9.24 36.75 30.99
N THR A 500 -8.80 37.29 32.13
CA THR A 500 -8.66 36.56 33.40
C THR A 500 -9.48 37.26 34.50
N PRO A 501 -10.46 36.59 35.13
CA PRO A 501 -10.93 35.24 34.81
C PRO A 501 -11.67 35.20 33.46
N GLY A 502 -11.56 34.11 32.71
CA GLY A 502 -12.22 33.99 31.38
C GLY A 502 -13.74 33.80 31.47
N ARG A 503 -14.22 33.40 32.65
CA ARG A 503 -15.63 33.27 32.99
C ARG A 503 -15.88 33.90 34.35
N MET A 504 -17.06 34.46 34.53
CA MET A 504 -17.45 35.06 35.80
C MET A 504 -18.89 34.71 36.13
N ALA A 505 -19.15 34.37 37.39
CA ALA A 505 -20.49 34.19 37.91
C ALA A 505 -21.26 35.52 37.87
N VAL A 506 -22.40 35.51 37.18
CA VAL A 506 -23.35 36.62 37.13
C VAL A 506 -24.65 36.16 37.75
N THR A 507 -25.10 36.87 38.78
CA THR A 507 -26.37 36.62 39.45
C THR A 507 -27.32 37.79 39.23
N ILE A 508 -28.53 37.49 38.74
CA ILE A 508 -29.60 38.47 38.53
C ILE A 508 -30.87 37.88 39.15
N ALA A 509 -31.35 38.52 40.22
CA ALA A 509 -32.59 38.11 40.86
C ALA A 509 -33.78 38.37 39.93
N ILE A 510 -34.66 37.39 39.73
CA ILE A 510 -35.88 37.50 38.94
C ILE A 510 -37.06 37.39 39.90
N THR A 511 -37.77 38.50 40.10
CA THR A 511 -38.89 38.58 41.05
C THR A 511 -40.21 38.73 40.30
N GLN A 512 -41.26 38.04 40.76
CA GLN A 512 -42.60 38.23 40.24
C GLN A 512 -43.11 39.63 40.61
N ARG A 513 -43.55 40.39 39.62
CA ARG A 513 -44.12 41.74 39.81
C ARG A 513 -45.45 41.64 40.55
N ALA A 514 -45.66 42.53 41.52
CA ALA A 514 -46.93 42.62 42.24
C ALA A 514 -48.09 42.91 41.27
N GLY A 515 -49.23 42.23 41.46
CA GLY A 515 -50.41 42.37 40.62
C GLY A 515 -50.49 41.38 39.45
N PHE A 516 -49.54 40.45 39.31
CA PHE A 516 -49.60 39.34 38.34
C PHE A 516 -49.74 37.99 39.05
N ARG A 517 -50.51 37.07 38.48
CA ARG A 517 -50.61 35.67 38.97
C ARG A 517 -50.97 34.72 37.84
N GLU A 518 -50.45 33.51 37.94
CA GLU A 518 -50.84 32.41 37.05
C GLU A 518 -52.05 31.68 37.63
N VAL A 519 -53.07 31.47 36.80
CA VAL A 519 -54.32 30.79 37.15
C VAL A 519 -54.63 29.75 36.07
N ALA A 520 -55.14 28.60 36.49
CA ALA A 520 -55.55 27.53 35.57
C ALA A 520 -56.84 27.92 34.82
N VAL A 521 -56.99 27.50 33.57
CA VAL A 521 -58.25 27.68 32.84
C VAL A 521 -59.15 26.49 33.08
N LYS A 522 -60.33 26.72 33.64
CA LYS A 522 -61.36 25.71 33.88
C LYS A 522 -62.45 25.83 32.83
N LEU A 523 -62.61 24.81 31.99
CA LEU A 523 -63.66 24.78 30.98
C LEU A 523 -65.04 24.61 31.63
N VAL A 524 -66.00 25.44 31.21
CA VAL A 524 -67.43 25.28 31.52
C VAL A 524 -68.14 24.95 30.20
N TYR A 525 -68.83 23.81 30.17
CA TYR A 525 -69.58 23.38 28.98
C TYR A 525 -70.91 22.72 29.38
N SER A 526 -71.88 22.76 28.47
CA SER A 526 -73.21 22.18 28.65
C SER A 526 -73.72 21.51 27.38
N GLY A 527 -74.73 20.65 27.51
CA GLY A 527 -75.26 19.85 26.42
C GLY A 527 -74.66 18.44 26.34
N GLN A 528 -75.14 17.66 25.37
CA GLN A 528 -74.65 16.32 25.05
C GLN A 528 -74.41 16.22 23.54
N PRO A 529 -73.41 15.44 23.07
CA PRO A 529 -73.19 15.24 21.65
C PRO A 529 -74.41 14.60 20.98
N ALA A 530 -74.48 14.68 19.65
CA ALA A 530 -75.56 14.09 18.86
C ALA A 530 -75.80 12.61 19.21
N GLN A 531 -77.05 12.15 19.06
CA GLN A 531 -77.40 10.75 19.35
C GLN A 531 -76.50 9.78 18.58
N GLY A 532 -75.93 8.80 19.28
CA GLY A 532 -75.00 7.82 18.71
C GLY A 532 -73.54 8.28 18.65
N TYR A 533 -73.21 9.45 19.20
CA TYR A 533 -71.85 9.97 19.34
C TYR A 533 -71.43 10.13 20.81
N ARG A 534 -70.13 10.15 21.07
CA ARG A 534 -69.53 10.39 22.38
C ARG A 534 -68.33 11.32 22.27
N ILE A 535 -68.09 12.10 23.32
CA ILE A 535 -66.88 12.91 23.45
C ILE A 535 -65.73 11.98 23.81
N THR A 536 -64.64 12.06 23.05
CA THR A 536 -63.41 11.30 23.32
C THR A 536 -62.45 12.10 24.17
N ASN A 537 -62.29 13.40 23.89
CA ASN A 537 -61.38 14.28 24.60
C ASN A 537 -61.77 15.76 24.41
N ILE A 538 -61.61 16.57 25.47
CA ILE A 538 -61.71 18.04 25.38
C ILE A 538 -60.42 18.66 25.89
N THR A 539 -59.78 19.49 25.07
CA THR A 539 -58.53 20.17 25.42
C THR A 539 -58.69 21.69 25.37
N VAL A 540 -58.00 22.39 26.27
CA VAL A 540 -57.97 23.85 26.35
C VAL A 540 -56.53 24.34 26.22
N ALA A 541 -56.28 25.25 25.29
CA ALA A 541 -54.97 25.83 25.04
C ALA A 541 -55.04 27.38 25.06
N PRO A 542 -54.25 28.07 25.90
CA PRO A 542 -53.41 27.53 26.99
C PRO A 542 -54.24 27.08 28.21
N SER A 543 -53.76 26.08 28.95
CA SER A 543 -54.41 25.59 30.18
C SER A 543 -54.06 26.40 31.43
N ILE A 544 -53.06 27.29 31.33
CA ILE A 544 -52.65 28.25 32.37
C ILE A 544 -52.48 29.61 31.71
N ILE A 545 -53.08 30.64 32.31
CA ILE A 545 -52.95 32.02 31.85
C ILE A 545 -52.35 32.88 32.95
N THR A 546 -51.65 33.95 32.57
CA THR A 546 -51.24 34.99 33.51
C THR A 546 -52.32 36.07 33.53
N VAL A 547 -52.81 36.42 34.70
CA VAL A 547 -53.74 37.54 34.91
C VAL A 547 -53.04 38.66 35.65
N SER A 548 -53.47 39.89 35.38
CA SER A 548 -52.93 41.12 35.92
C SER A 548 -54.03 42.01 36.50
N SER A 549 -53.72 42.81 37.51
CA SER A 549 -54.61 43.85 38.05
C SER A 549 -53.81 45.04 38.55
N SER A 550 -54.40 46.23 38.47
CA SER A 550 -53.86 47.46 39.09
C SER A 550 -53.90 47.42 40.62
N ASP A 551 -54.73 46.54 41.21
CA ASP A 551 -54.79 46.29 42.65
C ASP A 551 -54.23 44.88 42.98
N PRO A 552 -53.01 44.77 43.54
CA PRO A 552 -52.37 43.49 43.84
C PRO A 552 -53.11 42.62 44.87
N ALA A 553 -54.09 43.14 45.60
CA ALA A 553 -54.91 42.35 46.51
C ALA A 553 -55.88 41.44 45.73
N ARG A 554 -56.51 41.97 44.68
CA ARG A 554 -57.51 41.24 43.87
C ARG A 554 -56.96 39.97 43.25
N VAL A 555 -55.75 40.06 42.71
CA VAL A 555 -55.09 38.92 42.06
C VAL A 555 -54.65 37.86 43.09
N ARG A 556 -54.33 38.25 44.33
CA ARG A 556 -54.04 37.31 45.44
C ARG A 556 -55.29 36.59 45.96
N GLU A 557 -56.44 37.24 45.91
CA GLU A 557 -57.73 36.69 46.34
C GLU A 557 -58.41 35.83 45.28
N LEU A 558 -57.97 35.89 44.02
CA LEU A 558 -58.51 35.03 42.97
C LEU A 558 -58.43 33.54 43.34
N PRO A 559 -59.44 32.73 43.00
CA PRO A 559 -59.27 31.29 43.00
C PRO A 559 -58.09 30.92 42.06
N GLY A 560 -57.44 29.78 42.30
CA GLY A 560 -56.33 29.32 41.47
C GLY A 560 -56.71 28.97 40.02
N PHE A 561 -57.94 29.30 39.59
CA PHE A 561 -58.47 29.07 38.26
C PHE A 561 -59.38 30.22 37.81
N VAL A 562 -59.57 30.34 36.51
CA VAL A 562 -60.55 31.21 35.84
C VAL A 562 -61.42 30.34 34.94
N GLU A 563 -62.71 30.59 34.94
CA GLU A 563 -63.67 29.82 34.14
C GLU A 563 -63.78 30.39 32.71
N THR A 564 -64.07 29.54 31.74
CA THR A 564 -64.45 30.00 30.39
C THR A 564 -65.91 30.43 30.37
N GLU A 565 -66.31 31.22 29.38
CA GLU A 565 -67.72 31.30 29.02
C GLU A 565 -68.28 29.90 28.70
N GLU A 566 -69.58 29.72 28.95
CA GLU A 566 -70.25 28.44 28.76
C GLU A 566 -70.21 28.02 27.29
N LEU A 567 -69.58 26.87 27.03
CA LEU A 567 -69.50 26.27 25.71
C LEU A 567 -70.63 25.26 25.51
N ASP A 568 -71.55 25.54 24.60
CA ASP A 568 -72.58 24.59 24.18
C ASP A 568 -71.99 23.53 23.24
N ILE A 569 -72.13 22.26 23.61
CA ILE A 569 -71.69 21.09 22.85
C ILE A 569 -72.86 20.24 22.34
N SER A 570 -74.08 20.78 22.36
CA SER A 570 -75.29 20.08 21.92
C SER A 570 -75.22 19.73 20.43
N ASP A 571 -75.70 18.53 20.08
CA ASP A 571 -75.85 18.03 18.71
C ASP A 571 -74.55 17.94 17.87
N LEU A 572 -73.38 17.98 18.51
CA LEU A 572 -72.11 17.83 17.80
C LEU A 572 -71.86 16.37 17.37
N SER A 573 -71.54 16.18 16.09
CA SER A 573 -71.22 14.89 15.46
C SER A 573 -69.76 14.74 15.01
N ASP A 574 -69.03 15.86 14.91
CA ASP A 574 -67.67 15.93 14.37
C ASP A 574 -66.74 16.71 15.31
N ASP A 575 -65.42 16.56 15.12
CA ASP A 575 -64.40 17.30 15.87
C ASP A 575 -64.52 18.81 15.61
N VAL A 576 -64.52 19.61 16.67
CA VAL A 576 -64.72 21.06 16.60
C VAL A 576 -63.66 21.80 17.41
N THR A 577 -63.13 22.88 16.84
CA THR A 577 -62.19 23.79 17.51
C THR A 577 -62.79 25.19 17.59
N LEU A 578 -63.02 25.69 18.80
CA LEU A 578 -63.69 26.95 19.07
C LEU A 578 -62.81 27.89 19.89
N ARG A 579 -62.97 29.19 19.66
CA ARG A 579 -62.34 30.26 20.44
C ARG A 579 -63.34 30.71 21.50
N VAL A 580 -63.04 30.46 22.78
CA VAL A 580 -63.93 30.74 23.90
C VAL A 580 -63.31 31.81 24.80
N ALA A 581 -64.08 32.84 25.15
CA ALA A 581 -63.60 33.91 26.02
C ALA A 581 -63.51 33.45 27.48
N LEU A 582 -62.64 34.10 28.25
CA LEU A 582 -62.45 33.86 29.68
C LEU A 582 -63.37 34.75 30.52
N GLN A 583 -64.02 34.17 31.51
CA GLN A 583 -64.85 34.90 32.46
C GLN A 583 -64.01 35.45 33.62
N LEU A 584 -63.52 36.67 33.45
CA LEU A 584 -62.64 37.34 34.42
C LEU A 584 -63.41 38.27 35.38
N PRO A 585 -63.09 38.28 36.69
CA PRO A 585 -63.67 39.24 37.64
C PRO A 585 -63.29 40.70 37.35
N GLU A 586 -64.11 41.65 37.84
CA GLU A 586 -63.89 43.07 37.58
C GLU A 586 -62.51 43.57 38.07
N GLY A 587 -61.79 44.24 37.16
CA GLY A 587 -60.46 44.79 37.42
C GLY A 587 -59.32 43.79 37.30
N VAL A 588 -59.57 42.57 36.79
CA VAL A 588 -58.55 41.58 36.42
C VAL A 588 -58.51 41.44 34.90
N THR A 589 -57.34 41.62 34.31
CA THR A 589 -57.11 41.54 32.86
C THR A 589 -56.09 40.46 32.52
N PRO A 590 -56.32 39.60 31.52
CA PRO A 590 -55.37 38.58 31.12
C PRO A 590 -54.16 39.24 30.44
N VAL A 591 -52.99 38.66 30.64
CA VAL A 591 -51.75 39.08 29.99
C VAL A 591 -51.64 38.31 28.68
N GLY A 592 -52.17 38.90 27.61
CA GLY A 592 -52.30 38.28 26.30
C GLY A 592 -53.74 38.29 25.82
N ASP A 593 -54.10 37.30 24.99
CA ASP A 593 -55.46 37.19 24.45
C ASP A 593 -56.45 36.73 25.55
N PRO A 594 -57.62 37.38 25.68
CA PRO A 594 -58.66 36.99 26.63
C PRO A 594 -59.46 35.75 26.20
N VAL A 595 -58.93 34.99 25.24
CA VAL A 595 -59.63 33.92 24.54
C VAL A 595 -58.74 32.69 24.51
N VAL A 596 -59.31 31.54 24.84
CA VAL A 596 -58.66 30.23 24.78
C VAL A 596 -59.20 29.41 23.63
N LEU A 597 -58.36 28.51 23.10
CA LEU A 597 -58.76 27.56 22.09
C LEU A 597 -59.26 26.29 22.77
N VAL A 598 -60.52 25.92 22.54
CA VAL A 598 -61.13 24.68 23.04
C VAL A 598 -61.32 23.73 21.87
N GLN A 599 -60.74 22.54 21.96
CA GLN A 599 -60.90 21.49 20.96
C GLN A 599 -61.70 20.34 21.57
N VAL A 600 -62.86 20.06 20.99
CA VAL A 600 -63.76 18.98 21.37
C VAL A 600 -63.63 17.88 20.32
N ASN A 601 -63.19 16.69 20.73
CA ASN A 601 -63.06 15.55 19.83
C ASN A 601 -64.23 14.58 20.06
N ILE A 602 -64.86 14.14 18.99
CA ILE A 602 -66.12 13.38 19.00
C ILE A 602 -65.94 12.14 18.13
N ALA A 603 -66.43 11.00 18.63
CA ALA A 603 -66.45 9.76 17.88
C ALA A 603 -67.84 9.13 17.94
N ALA A 604 -68.24 8.48 16.85
CA ALA A 604 -69.42 7.64 16.86
C ALA A 604 -69.25 6.47 17.85
N ILE A 605 -70.34 6.06 18.48
CA ILE A 605 -70.39 4.86 19.31
C ILE A 605 -70.41 3.65 18.38
N GLU A 606 -69.45 2.75 18.53
CA GLU A 606 -69.44 1.47 17.82
C GLU A 606 -70.47 0.51 18.44
N SER A 607 -71.31 -0.09 17.61
CA SER A 607 -72.34 -1.05 18.04
C SER A 607 -72.44 -2.21 17.05
N SER A 608 -73.28 -3.20 17.38
CA SER A 608 -73.54 -4.36 16.53
C SER A 608 -75.04 -4.60 16.33
N LEU A 609 -75.47 -4.91 15.10
CA LEU A 609 -76.85 -5.18 14.73
C LEU A 609 -76.95 -6.50 13.93
N GLN A 610 -77.92 -7.36 14.28
CA GLN A 610 -78.22 -8.55 13.49
C GLN A 610 -79.38 -8.27 12.51
N VAL A 611 -79.15 -8.55 11.23
CA VAL A 611 -80.17 -8.42 10.18
C VAL A 611 -80.37 -9.76 9.46
N GLN A 612 -81.61 -10.06 9.04
CA GLN A 612 -81.91 -11.25 8.23
C GLN A 612 -82.02 -10.87 6.76
N ARG A 613 -81.34 -11.60 5.88
CA ARG A 613 -81.33 -11.31 4.44
C ARG A 613 -81.55 -12.57 3.59
N PRO A 614 -82.35 -12.48 2.52
CA PRO A 614 -82.49 -13.57 1.56
C PRO A 614 -81.21 -13.75 0.75
N LEU A 615 -81.00 -14.95 0.23
CA LEU A 615 -79.85 -15.25 -0.63
C LEU A 615 -80.10 -14.80 -2.06
N GLU A 616 -79.19 -13.99 -2.58
CA GLU A 616 -79.20 -13.56 -3.97
C GLU A 616 -78.23 -14.40 -4.81
N VAL A 617 -78.67 -14.78 -6.01
CA VAL A 617 -77.87 -15.63 -6.90
C VAL A 617 -77.03 -14.78 -7.83
N GLN A 618 -75.72 -15.08 -7.90
CA GLN A 618 -74.83 -14.50 -8.89
C GLN A 618 -74.26 -15.59 -9.80
N ASN A 619 -74.16 -15.28 -11.10
CA ASN A 619 -73.55 -16.13 -12.13
C ASN A 619 -74.20 -17.53 -12.31
N LEU A 620 -75.53 -17.62 -12.21
CA LEU A 620 -76.27 -18.86 -12.48
C LEU A 620 -76.15 -19.25 -13.97
N GLY A 621 -75.76 -20.50 -14.23
CA GLY A 621 -75.65 -21.04 -15.59
C GLY A 621 -76.99 -21.07 -16.35
N PRO A 622 -77.00 -20.84 -17.68
CA PRO A 622 -78.24 -20.78 -18.46
C PRO A 622 -79.00 -22.12 -18.44
N GLY A 623 -80.29 -22.06 -18.11
CA GLY A 623 -81.17 -23.24 -18.03
C GLY A 623 -81.08 -24.03 -16.70
N LEU A 624 -80.36 -23.51 -15.70
CA LEU A 624 -80.34 -24.05 -14.35
C LEU A 624 -81.28 -23.27 -13.42
N VAL A 625 -81.81 -23.95 -12.42
CA VAL A 625 -82.54 -23.35 -11.29
C VAL A 625 -81.80 -23.72 -10.01
N ALA A 626 -81.60 -22.74 -9.12
CA ALA A 626 -80.99 -22.95 -7.81
C ALA A 626 -82.07 -22.90 -6.73
N SER A 627 -82.05 -23.87 -5.82
CA SER A 627 -82.79 -23.82 -4.55
C SER A 627 -81.81 -23.79 -3.38
N PHE A 628 -82.16 -23.03 -2.34
CA PHE A 628 -81.31 -22.77 -1.18
C PHE A 628 -81.96 -23.32 0.09
N SER A 629 -81.15 -23.96 0.94
CA SER A 629 -81.57 -24.40 2.27
C SER A 629 -80.53 -23.97 3.31
N PRO A 630 -80.82 -23.01 4.21
CA PRO A 630 -82.03 -22.18 4.29
C PRO A 630 -82.06 -21.04 3.25
N GLU A 631 -83.23 -20.45 2.98
CA GLU A 631 -83.41 -19.32 2.04
C GLU A 631 -82.99 -17.95 2.62
N ILE A 632 -82.90 -17.85 3.95
CA ILE A 632 -82.58 -16.62 4.69
C ILE A 632 -81.37 -16.87 5.58
N VAL A 633 -80.43 -15.91 5.60
CA VAL A 633 -79.23 -15.93 6.45
C VAL A 633 -79.22 -14.71 7.36
N GLY A 634 -78.86 -14.91 8.63
CA GLY A 634 -78.62 -13.82 9.57
C GLY A 634 -77.21 -13.26 9.43
N VAL A 635 -77.07 -11.96 9.24
CA VAL A 635 -75.80 -11.22 9.16
C VAL A 635 -75.64 -10.37 10.42
N PHE A 636 -74.53 -10.54 11.14
CA PHE A 636 -74.13 -9.67 12.24
C PHE A 636 -73.25 -8.56 11.68
N LEU A 637 -73.68 -7.32 11.85
CA LEU A 637 -72.98 -6.12 11.39
C LEU A 637 -72.41 -5.39 12.61
N SER A 638 -71.20 -4.86 12.48
CA SER A 638 -70.57 -3.96 13.46
C SER A 638 -70.18 -2.66 12.78
N GLY A 639 -70.37 -1.54 13.46
CA GLY A 639 -69.94 -0.23 12.97
C GLY A 639 -70.56 0.92 13.76
N PRO A 640 -70.43 2.16 13.26
CA PRO A 640 -71.00 3.35 13.88
C PRO A 640 -72.52 3.21 14.07
N LEU A 641 -72.99 3.40 15.30
CA LEU A 641 -74.42 3.31 15.66
C LEU A 641 -75.32 4.19 14.79
N PRO A 642 -74.97 5.46 14.46
CA PRO A 642 -75.78 6.28 13.55
C PRO A 642 -75.94 5.68 12.15
N THR A 643 -74.95 4.92 11.68
CA THR A 643 -75.02 4.23 10.38
C THR A 643 -75.86 2.95 10.49
N LEU A 644 -75.75 2.21 11.59
CA LEU A 644 -76.57 1.01 11.84
C LEU A 644 -78.05 1.34 12.01
N ASP A 645 -78.40 2.45 12.70
CA ASP A 645 -79.78 2.88 12.92
C ASP A 645 -80.48 3.34 11.62
N ASN A 646 -79.71 3.82 10.64
CA ASN A 646 -80.22 4.32 9.35
C ASN A 646 -80.08 3.30 8.19
N LEU A 647 -79.76 2.05 8.50
CA LEU A 647 -79.50 1.00 7.50
C LEU A 647 -80.77 0.62 6.71
N GLN A 648 -80.69 0.65 5.38
CA GLN A 648 -81.78 0.22 4.50
C GLN A 648 -81.70 -1.27 4.14
N GLU A 649 -82.80 -1.85 3.66
CA GLU A 649 -82.86 -3.29 3.34
C GLU A 649 -81.86 -3.68 2.25
N GLY A 650 -81.66 -2.81 1.24
CA GLY A 650 -80.72 -3.02 0.14
C GLY A 650 -79.24 -2.80 0.47
N ASP A 651 -78.92 -2.22 1.64
CA ASP A 651 -77.55 -1.89 2.04
C ASP A 651 -76.71 -3.12 2.43
N VAL A 652 -77.37 -4.25 2.67
CA VAL A 652 -76.76 -5.52 3.06
C VAL A 652 -77.30 -6.60 2.13
N ARG A 653 -76.44 -7.06 1.22
CA ARG A 653 -76.79 -8.11 0.26
C ARG A 653 -75.97 -9.35 0.54
N VAL A 654 -76.61 -10.51 0.56
CA VAL A 654 -75.96 -11.80 0.78
C VAL A 654 -76.03 -12.57 -0.53
N ILE A 655 -74.90 -12.68 -1.20
CA ILE A 655 -74.81 -13.30 -2.54
C ILE A 655 -74.16 -14.67 -2.46
N VAL A 656 -74.60 -15.59 -3.32
CA VAL A 656 -73.93 -16.86 -3.56
C VAL A 656 -73.50 -16.91 -5.02
N ASN A 657 -72.19 -17.01 -5.26
CA ASN A 657 -71.65 -17.13 -6.60
C ASN A 657 -71.68 -18.61 -7.04
N LEU A 658 -72.38 -18.88 -8.15
CA LEU A 658 -72.57 -20.22 -8.71
C LEU A 658 -71.81 -20.44 -10.02
N GLU A 659 -70.82 -19.58 -10.31
CA GLU A 659 -70.02 -19.63 -11.52
C GLU A 659 -69.36 -21.01 -11.72
N GLY A 660 -69.56 -21.59 -12.91
CA GLY A 660 -68.92 -22.85 -13.31
C GLY A 660 -69.51 -24.11 -12.69
N LEU A 661 -70.56 -24.02 -11.87
CA LEU A 661 -71.20 -25.19 -11.24
C LEU A 661 -72.25 -25.84 -12.15
N GLY A 662 -72.18 -27.18 -12.27
CA GLY A 662 -73.17 -28.00 -12.98
C GLY A 662 -74.29 -28.51 -12.05
N VAL A 663 -75.20 -29.33 -12.59
CA VAL A 663 -76.28 -29.97 -11.80
C VAL A 663 -75.69 -30.78 -10.64
N GLY A 664 -76.21 -30.57 -9.42
CA GLY A 664 -75.73 -31.23 -8.21
C GLY A 664 -76.03 -30.45 -6.93
N THR A 665 -75.70 -31.04 -5.78
CA THR A 665 -75.84 -30.41 -4.46
C THR A 665 -74.47 -29.91 -3.99
N TYR A 666 -74.39 -28.63 -3.61
CA TYR A 666 -73.17 -27.97 -3.18
C TYR A 666 -73.37 -27.30 -1.82
N GLN A 667 -72.32 -27.28 -1.00
CA GLN A 667 -72.28 -26.52 0.25
C GLN A 667 -71.40 -25.30 0.02
N LEU A 668 -72.00 -24.12 -0.02
CA LEU A 668 -71.32 -22.87 -0.38
C LEU A 668 -71.40 -21.86 0.77
N THR A 669 -70.34 -21.06 0.93
CA THR A 669 -70.31 -19.94 1.87
C THR A 669 -70.79 -18.68 1.16
N PRO A 670 -71.92 -18.08 1.58
CA PRO A 670 -72.39 -16.82 1.00
C PRO A 670 -71.41 -15.67 1.28
N GLN A 671 -71.33 -14.70 0.37
CA GLN A 671 -70.56 -13.47 0.54
C GLN A 671 -71.49 -12.30 0.88
N VAL A 672 -71.08 -11.45 1.82
CA VAL A 672 -71.83 -10.24 2.19
C VAL A 672 -71.26 -9.04 1.47
N ILE A 673 -72.11 -8.29 0.78
CA ILE A 673 -71.80 -6.99 0.21
C ILE A 673 -72.49 -5.94 1.06
N LEU A 674 -71.71 -5.00 1.59
CA LEU A 674 -72.17 -3.85 2.37
C LEU A 674 -72.00 -2.58 1.53
N LEU A 675 -73.06 -1.80 1.36
CA LEU A 675 -72.98 -0.50 0.68
C LEU A 675 -72.32 0.59 1.56
N PRO A 676 -72.64 0.69 2.86
CA PRO A 676 -71.88 1.58 3.75
C PRO A 676 -70.49 0.98 4.02
N GLU A 677 -69.44 1.65 3.55
CA GLU A 677 -68.05 1.18 3.67
C GLU A 677 -67.53 1.17 5.11
N ASN A 678 -68.18 1.92 6.01
CA ASN A 678 -67.85 2.00 7.43
C ASN A 678 -68.50 0.89 8.29
N LEU A 679 -69.25 -0.03 7.68
CA LEU A 679 -69.80 -1.20 8.36
C LEU A 679 -68.96 -2.45 8.06
N ARG A 680 -68.95 -3.39 9.00
CA ARG A 680 -68.26 -4.68 8.87
C ARG A 680 -69.24 -5.80 9.15
N ALA A 681 -69.18 -6.88 8.39
CA ALA A 681 -69.91 -8.10 8.70
C ALA A 681 -69.04 -8.97 9.62
N GLU A 682 -69.45 -9.15 10.87
CA GLU A 682 -68.73 -9.96 11.85
C GLU A 682 -68.97 -11.45 11.65
N ASN A 683 -70.22 -11.85 11.37
CA ASN A 683 -70.58 -13.26 11.26
C ASN A 683 -71.86 -13.51 10.42
N LEU A 684 -71.98 -14.73 9.90
CA LEU A 684 -73.11 -15.25 9.13
C LEU A 684 -73.69 -16.50 9.80
N LEU A 685 -75.01 -16.57 9.95
CA LEU A 685 -75.71 -17.70 10.56
C LEU A 685 -76.87 -18.19 9.68
N PRO A 686 -76.79 -19.40 9.09
CA PRO A 686 -75.61 -20.28 9.04
C PRO A 686 -74.50 -19.71 8.12
N ASN A 687 -73.26 -20.12 8.34
CA ASN A 687 -72.10 -19.68 7.54
C ASN A 687 -71.92 -20.48 6.24
N THR A 688 -72.65 -21.59 6.08
CA THR A 688 -72.74 -22.39 4.86
C THR A 688 -74.19 -22.63 4.51
N VAL A 689 -74.50 -22.62 3.22
CA VAL A 689 -75.83 -22.87 2.68
C VAL A 689 -75.74 -24.03 1.69
N GLU A 690 -76.71 -24.93 1.77
CA GLU A 690 -76.87 -25.97 0.76
C GLU A 690 -77.56 -25.40 -0.47
N VAL A 691 -76.90 -25.52 -1.62
CA VAL A 691 -77.41 -25.10 -2.92
C VAL A 691 -77.63 -26.32 -3.79
N VAL A 692 -78.88 -26.57 -4.18
CA VAL A 692 -79.22 -27.64 -5.13
C VAL A 692 -79.45 -27.01 -6.50
N LEU A 693 -78.65 -27.44 -7.48
CA LEU A 693 -78.75 -26.99 -8.87
C LEU A 693 -79.41 -28.07 -9.73
N GLU A 694 -80.55 -27.74 -10.33
CA GLU A 694 -81.30 -28.64 -11.22
C GLU A 694 -81.50 -28.01 -12.61
N ARG A 695 -81.72 -28.84 -13.63
CA ARG A 695 -82.10 -28.34 -14.96
C ARG A 695 -83.54 -27.85 -14.92
N GLY A 696 -83.72 -26.55 -15.10
CA GLY A 696 -85.05 -25.97 -15.18
C GLY A 696 -85.78 -26.51 -16.41
N THR A 697 -86.95 -27.10 -16.23
CA THR A 697 -87.90 -27.28 -17.32
C THR A 697 -88.42 -25.89 -17.74
N PRO A 698 -88.57 -25.62 -19.04
CA PRO A 698 -88.98 -24.30 -19.50
C PRO A 698 -90.39 -24.01 -18.96
N PRO A 699 -90.60 -22.94 -18.18
CA PRO A 699 -91.93 -22.63 -17.69
C PRO A 699 -92.83 -22.24 -18.87
N THR A 700 -93.94 -22.96 -18.95
CA THR A 700 -95.12 -22.72 -19.78
C THR A 700 -95.47 -21.23 -19.84
N ARG A 701 -95.46 -20.66 -21.04
CA ARG A 701 -96.08 -19.37 -21.34
C ARG A 701 -97.58 -19.48 -21.08
N THR A 702 -98.19 -18.45 -20.46
CA THR A 702 -99.59 -17.97 -20.60
C THR A 702 -100.10 -17.40 -19.26
N PRO A 703 -100.87 -16.30 -19.21
CA PRO A 703 -100.86 -15.07 -20.01
C PRO A 703 -100.90 -13.79 -19.15
N THR A 704 -100.55 -12.68 -19.77
CA THR A 704 -100.90 -11.31 -19.34
C THR A 704 -102.42 -11.09 -19.32
N PRO A 705 -102.95 -10.45 -18.26
CA PRO A 705 -103.89 -9.33 -18.40
C PRO A 705 -103.43 -8.14 -17.51
N THR A 706 -103.11 -6.93 -18.00
CA THR A 706 -103.95 -5.92 -18.69
C THR A 706 -105.21 -5.56 -17.88
N ARG A 707 -105.56 -4.33 -17.50
CA ARG A 707 -104.98 -2.98 -17.33
C ARG A 707 -106.17 -2.12 -16.82
N GLY A 708 -105.95 -1.09 -16.01
CA GLY A 708 -106.98 -0.06 -15.71
C GLY A 708 -106.42 1.11 -14.89
N PRO A 709 -106.91 2.35 -15.05
CA PRO A 709 -106.17 3.36 -15.84
C PRO A 709 -105.96 4.75 -15.18
N SER A 710 -104.95 5.48 -15.71
CA SER A 710 -104.83 6.97 -15.89
C SER A 710 -104.92 7.91 -14.67
N PRO A 711 -104.56 9.22 -14.74
CA PRO A 711 -104.01 10.03 -15.85
C PRO A 711 -102.78 10.90 -15.49
N THR A 712 -101.88 11.10 -16.47
CA THR A 712 -101.57 12.38 -17.16
C THR A 712 -100.53 13.30 -16.48
N PRO A 713 -99.45 13.65 -17.21
CA PRO A 713 -98.37 14.53 -16.76
C PRO A 713 -98.62 16.01 -17.10
N THR A 714 -97.91 16.92 -16.44
CA THR A 714 -97.73 18.32 -16.87
C THR A 714 -96.31 18.77 -16.50
N PRO A 715 -95.64 19.59 -17.33
CA PRO A 715 -94.20 19.52 -17.49
C PRO A 715 -93.43 20.78 -17.06
N THR A 716 -92.10 20.65 -17.12
CA THR A 716 -91.09 21.68 -17.46
C THR A 716 -90.66 22.67 -16.36
N GLY A 717 -89.37 22.58 -16.03
CA GLY A 717 -88.56 23.64 -15.42
C GLY A 717 -87.10 23.19 -15.34
N ALA A 718 -86.34 23.48 -16.39
CA ALA A 718 -84.93 23.14 -16.57
C ALA A 718 -83.97 24.12 -15.88
N ALA A 719 -82.80 23.65 -15.45
CA ALA A 719 -81.47 24.22 -15.70
C ALA A 719 -80.42 23.29 -15.05
N THR A 720 -79.64 22.45 -15.75
CA THR A 720 -78.56 22.69 -16.73
C THR A 720 -77.17 22.58 -16.09
N LEU A 721 -76.56 21.42 -16.39
CA LEU A 721 -75.13 21.14 -16.67
C LEU A 721 -74.08 21.26 -15.55
N SER A 722 -73.46 20.13 -15.24
CA SER A 722 -72.04 19.93 -15.56
C SER A 722 -71.69 18.44 -15.72
N GLN A 723 -70.70 18.23 -16.57
CA GLN A 723 -70.33 17.03 -17.32
C GLN A 723 -69.27 16.16 -16.56
N PRO A 724 -68.73 15.08 -17.18
CA PRO A 724 -68.32 13.86 -16.48
C PRO A 724 -66.85 13.83 -16.04
N LEU A 725 -66.52 12.88 -15.18
CA LEU A 725 -65.17 12.30 -15.10
C LEU A 725 -64.81 11.60 -16.42
N PRO A 726 -63.54 11.63 -16.84
CA PRO A 726 -62.81 10.38 -16.69
C PRO A 726 -61.39 10.56 -16.14
N SER A 727 -61.01 9.60 -15.30
CA SER A 727 -59.76 8.82 -15.34
C SER A 727 -58.44 9.54 -15.66
N ALA A 728 -57.52 9.57 -14.70
CA ALA A 728 -56.22 8.86 -14.79
C ALA A 728 -55.23 9.36 -13.71
N THR A 729 -54.75 8.42 -12.89
CA THR A 729 -53.43 8.41 -12.24
C THR A 729 -52.34 8.52 -13.34
N PRO A 730 -51.18 9.18 -13.14
CA PRO A 730 -50.13 8.61 -12.29
C PRO A 730 -49.28 9.61 -11.47
N SER A 731 -48.60 9.02 -10.49
CA SER A 731 -47.52 9.48 -9.60
C SER A 731 -46.62 10.63 -10.08
N PRO A 732 -46.10 11.49 -9.18
CA PRO A 732 -44.92 12.29 -9.48
C PRO A 732 -43.62 11.57 -9.09
N THR A 733 -42.83 11.33 -10.14
CA THR A 733 -41.39 11.06 -10.09
C THR A 733 -40.65 12.34 -9.69
N PHE A 734 -39.75 12.23 -8.71
CA PHE A 734 -38.72 13.22 -8.40
C PHE A 734 -37.70 13.35 -9.55
N THR A 735 -37.40 14.56 -9.99
CA THR A 735 -36.06 14.97 -10.45
C THR A 735 -35.95 16.51 -10.51
N PRO A 736 -34.75 17.08 -10.34
CA PRO A 736 -34.52 18.48 -9.97
C PRO A 736 -34.30 19.38 -11.20
N THR A 737 -34.58 20.67 -11.03
CA THR A 737 -34.23 21.71 -12.02
C THR A 737 -32.92 22.41 -11.64
N PRO A 738 -32.02 22.67 -12.59
CA PRO A 738 -30.82 23.49 -12.40
C PRO A 738 -30.98 24.95 -12.89
N ALA A 739 -30.04 25.79 -12.44
CA ALA A 739 -29.66 27.13 -12.92
C ALA A 739 -30.66 28.27 -12.63
N GLN A 740 -30.25 29.46 -12.18
CA GLN A 740 -29.03 30.23 -12.47
C GLN A 740 -28.49 30.96 -11.23
#